data_AF-A0A515D432-F1
#
_entry.id   AF-A0A515D432-F1
#
_cell.length_a   1.000
_cell.length_b   1.000
_cell.length_c   1.000
_cell.angle_alpha   90.00
_cell.angle_beta   90.00
_cell.angle_gamma   90.00
#
_symmetry.space_group_name_H-M   'P 1'
#
loop_
_entity.id
_entity.type
_entity.pdbx_description
1 polymer ?
#
loop_
_entity_poly.entity_id
_entity_poly.type
_entity_poly.pdbx_seq_one_letter_code
_entity_poly.pdbx_strand_id
1 'polypeptide(L)'
;MAVEAVQNGQYHATARAQRELFAPTVPDGISVVERDLWHLDSEDHAWRSQFFSEIPDYLARYFGERYAKIYRDVKKGGRRRANAFLRTTLGKSVLPRLRLVTQRFQTQFHAAGVVPFPFNDDLARLPTLGRDELRNLAHRVADFMAASFADYIDRTFAEPAEGQKDMAARTLATYRNLAGLSREIGTEPPYWLLFIKGRISVRQMESGLLRMMAPEWWRVRLKGRRDLMREHMAIAVGQVQKAASSYVSRSTLGEWAEQKKRNREFFKAFDLENEETGERVSMADMVNGSNANPAIRRCELMVRMRGFEDIAKEKGYVGEFYTITAPSKYHSVHSGGGFVEQWNGANPRDTQKYLCRVWAKARAAIARAGISVFGFRVVEPHHDGTPHWHMLLFTLAADLKPLRRILHKYACAEDKQELRTFKARKARFHFKTIDESKGSATGYIAKYISKNIDGYALDGEKDEETGENLRDMAKAVSAWASRWRIRQFQQIGGAPVTVWRELRRLRGQQLDNPQMDAVLAAADVAVDWAAYTEAQGGPLVARADLVVRLAYDITEQGNAYAEDVQRVAGVYSPRLGEASRVCTRLVQWKVVPKLAEASAQAGVSGGNAAPWSSVNNCTPGPGRQLSALLKRRGFEGSDREIAILEWGSSLVIHDDRRLILRQGRLEEVGSQPEHELWPGWNG
;
A
#
# COMPACT_ATOMS: atom_id res chain seq x y z
N MET A 1 18.11 -58.03 -28.38
CA MET A 1 19.12 -57.75 -27.32
C MET A 1 19.82 -56.46 -27.70
N ALA A 2 19.94 -55.41 -26.90
CA ALA A 2 19.44 -55.07 -25.57
C ALA A 2 19.30 -53.54 -25.57
N VAL A 3 18.25 -53.02 -24.93
CA VAL A 3 18.03 -51.59 -24.69
C VAL A 3 18.71 -51.28 -23.36
N GLU A 4 19.73 -50.43 -23.38
CA GLU A 4 20.44 -49.99 -22.17
C GLU A 4 19.61 -48.98 -21.36
N ALA A 5 19.57 -49.25 -20.06
CA ALA A 5 18.80 -48.54 -19.06
C ALA A 5 19.37 -47.15 -18.75
N VAL A 6 18.56 -46.13 -19.04
CA VAL A 6 18.72 -44.78 -18.49
C VAL A 6 17.57 -44.57 -17.48
N GLN A 7 17.91 -43.92 -16.35
CA GLN A 7 17.03 -43.48 -15.24
C GLN A 7 16.67 -44.50 -14.14
N ASN A 8 17.34 -44.36 -12.99
CA ASN A 8 16.79 -44.68 -11.66
C ASN A 8 17.48 -43.91 -10.50
N GLY A 9 18.65 -43.28 -10.74
CA GLY A 9 19.41 -42.60 -9.68
C GLY A 9 18.76 -41.34 -9.08
N GLN A 10 17.94 -40.60 -9.85
CA GLN A 10 17.33 -39.37 -9.35
C GLN A 10 16.05 -39.62 -8.53
N TYR A 11 15.28 -40.66 -8.84
CA TYR A 11 14.05 -40.98 -8.09
C TYR A 11 14.37 -41.47 -6.67
N HIS A 12 15.44 -42.26 -6.50
CA HIS A 12 15.91 -42.70 -5.19
C HIS A 12 16.52 -41.58 -4.35
N ALA A 13 17.16 -40.57 -4.96
CA ALA A 13 17.65 -39.40 -4.23
C ALA A 13 16.49 -38.55 -3.68
N THR A 14 15.43 -38.33 -4.47
CA THR A 14 14.24 -37.57 -4.06
C THR A 14 13.38 -38.35 -3.05
N ALA A 15 13.25 -39.67 -3.23
CA ALA A 15 12.52 -40.55 -2.31
C ALA A 15 13.27 -40.78 -0.99
N ARG A 16 14.61 -40.81 -1.01
CA ARG A 16 15.46 -40.84 0.19
C ARG A 16 15.42 -39.51 0.92
N ALA A 17 15.48 -38.39 0.20
CA ALA A 17 15.28 -37.06 0.78
C ALA A 17 13.88 -36.92 1.40
N GLN A 18 12.82 -37.41 0.75
CA GLN A 18 11.48 -37.46 1.35
C GLN A 18 11.40 -38.40 2.56
N ARG A 19 11.99 -39.60 2.51
CA ARG A 19 12.04 -40.51 3.67
C ARG A 19 12.86 -39.96 4.85
N GLU A 20 13.92 -39.21 4.59
CA GLU A 20 14.73 -38.54 5.62
C GLU A 20 14.03 -37.28 6.16
N LEU A 21 13.30 -36.53 5.32
CA LEU A 21 12.48 -35.36 5.70
C LEU A 21 11.22 -35.72 6.52
N PHE A 22 10.74 -36.96 6.42
CA PHE A 22 9.52 -37.46 7.07
C PHE A 22 9.77 -38.74 7.90
N ALA A 23 11.00 -38.95 8.38
CA ALA A 23 11.34 -40.10 9.21
C ALA A 23 10.56 -40.08 10.56
N PRO A 24 10.15 -41.24 11.11
CA PRO A 24 9.29 -41.37 12.31
C PRO A 24 9.92 -40.89 13.64
N THR A 25 11.06 -40.21 13.59
CA THR A 25 11.80 -39.67 14.75
C THR A 25 11.70 -38.15 14.88
N VAL A 26 11.21 -37.43 13.86
CA VAL A 26 11.04 -35.98 13.92
C VAL A 26 9.73 -35.66 14.66
N PRO A 27 9.74 -34.78 15.68
CA PRO A 27 8.51 -34.39 16.37
C PRO A 27 7.46 -33.76 15.43
N ASP A 28 6.20 -34.15 15.60
CA ASP A 28 5.08 -33.56 14.86
C ASP A 28 4.87 -32.09 15.24
N GLY A 29 4.45 -31.27 14.27
CA GLY A 29 4.08 -29.86 14.50
C GLY A 29 5.24 -28.87 14.64
N ILE A 30 6.50 -29.29 14.47
CA ILE A 30 7.66 -28.36 14.50
C ILE A 30 7.78 -27.56 13.20
N SER A 31 8.30 -26.33 13.32
CA SER A 31 8.56 -25.45 12.17
C SER A 31 9.58 -26.06 11.19
N VAL A 32 9.61 -25.55 9.95
CA VAL A 32 10.62 -25.98 8.95
C VAL A 32 12.03 -25.74 9.47
N VAL A 33 12.24 -24.63 10.17
CA VAL A 33 13.55 -24.27 10.74
C VAL A 33 13.92 -25.21 11.87
N GLU A 34 12.99 -25.54 12.76
CA GLU A 34 13.24 -26.50 13.83
C GLU A 34 13.51 -27.91 13.30
N ARG A 35 12.89 -28.29 12.18
CA ARG A 35 13.17 -29.55 11.48
C ARG A 35 14.57 -29.58 10.90
N ASP A 36 15.00 -28.51 10.21
CA ASP A 36 16.37 -28.40 9.70
C ASP A 36 17.41 -28.49 10.85
N LEU A 37 17.09 -27.89 11.99
CA LEU A 37 17.93 -27.95 13.19
C LEU A 37 17.87 -29.30 13.90
N TRP A 38 16.75 -30.02 13.82
CA TRP A 38 16.62 -31.39 14.31
C TRP A 38 17.57 -32.32 13.56
N HIS A 39 17.61 -32.24 12.24
CA HIS A 39 18.54 -33.02 11.42
C HIS A 39 20.00 -32.66 11.64
N LEU A 40 20.28 -31.43 12.11
CA LEU A 40 21.63 -31.03 12.49
C LEU A 40 22.09 -31.68 13.80
N ASP A 41 21.20 -31.77 14.79
CA ASP A 41 21.47 -32.31 16.12
C ASP A 41 20.15 -32.54 16.87
N SER A 42 19.66 -33.77 16.97
CA SER A 42 18.39 -34.04 17.64
C SER A 42 18.46 -33.93 19.17
N GLU A 43 19.64 -34.05 19.79
CA GLU A 43 19.81 -34.09 21.24
C GLU A 43 19.41 -32.77 21.91
N ASP A 44 19.87 -31.63 21.39
CA ASP A 44 19.58 -30.32 21.99
C ASP A 44 18.20 -29.76 21.56
N HIS A 45 17.35 -30.50 20.85
CA HIS A 45 16.11 -29.95 20.28
C HIS A 45 15.18 -29.33 21.33
N ALA A 46 14.86 -30.04 22.42
CA ALA A 46 13.95 -29.53 23.45
C ALA A 46 14.47 -28.20 24.03
N TRP A 47 15.78 -28.10 24.26
CA TRP A 47 16.41 -26.88 24.74
C TRP A 47 16.45 -25.78 23.65
N ARG A 48 16.65 -26.11 22.37
CA ARG A 48 16.67 -25.10 21.30
C ARG A 48 15.28 -24.57 20.95
N SER A 49 14.25 -25.42 21.01
CA SER A 49 12.88 -25.08 20.62
C SER A 49 12.35 -23.88 21.42
N GLN A 50 12.73 -23.73 22.69
CA GLN A 50 12.36 -22.57 23.52
C GLN A 50 12.78 -21.21 22.93
N PHE A 51 13.77 -21.18 22.03
CA PHE A 51 14.23 -19.95 21.37
C PHE A 51 13.53 -19.67 20.04
N PHE A 52 12.97 -20.70 19.40
CA PHE A 52 12.40 -20.61 18.05
C PHE A 52 10.87 -20.66 18.06
N SER A 53 10.24 -21.29 19.05
CA SER A 53 8.79 -21.49 19.14
C SER A 53 7.96 -20.20 19.06
N GLU A 54 8.50 -19.09 19.56
CA GLU A 54 7.84 -17.77 19.53
C GLU A 54 8.15 -16.95 18.26
N ILE A 55 9.11 -17.38 17.45
CA ILE A 55 9.56 -16.66 16.27
C ILE A 55 8.85 -17.25 15.05
N PRO A 56 8.02 -16.48 14.32
CA PRO A 56 7.42 -16.97 13.09
C PRO A 56 8.46 -17.50 12.10
N ASP A 57 8.15 -18.61 11.41
CA ASP A 57 9.07 -19.32 10.50
C ASP A 57 9.82 -18.41 9.51
N TYR A 58 9.11 -17.44 8.94
CA TYR A 58 9.68 -16.49 7.97
C TYR A 58 10.78 -15.58 8.56
N LEU A 59 10.82 -15.41 9.90
CA LEU A 59 11.89 -14.72 10.62
C LEU A 59 12.93 -15.70 11.18
N ALA A 60 12.48 -16.87 11.65
CA ALA A 60 13.30 -17.89 12.28
C ALA A 60 14.42 -18.41 11.37
N ARG A 61 14.17 -18.49 10.06
CA ARG A 61 15.11 -19.06 9.07
C ARG A 61 16.51 -18.47 9.14
N TYR A 62 16.64 -17.14 9.24
CA TYR A 62 17.94 -16.48 9.36
C TYR A 62 18.72 -16.95 10.60
N PHE A 63 18.02 -17.07 11.73
CA PHE A 63 18.62 -17.48 13.00
C PHE A 63 19.01 -18.97 12.97
N GLY A 64 18.18 -19.82 12.36
CA GLY A 64 18.47 -21.24 12.17
C GLY A 64 19.69 -21.47 11.27
N GLU A 65 19.74 -20.82 10.11
CA GLU A 65 20.89 -20.91 9.18
C GLU A 65 22.18 -20.42 9.84
N ARG A 66 22.11 -19.32 10.61
CA ARG A 66 23.26 -18.79 11.34
C ARG A 66 23.70 -19.73 12.47
N TYR A 67 22.76 -20.31 13.21
CA TYR A 67 23.05 -21.32 14.21
C TYR A 67 23.76 -22.52 13.58
N ALA A 68 23.20 -23.07 12.50
CA ALA A 68 23.77 -24.23 11.79
C ALA A 68 25.19 -23.95 11.27
N LYS A 69 25.43 -22.74 10.74
CA LYS A 69 26.76 -22.32 10.30
C LYS A 69 27.77 -22.28 11.45
N ILE A 70 27.38 -21.72 12.61
CA ILE A 70 28.27 -21.66 13.79
C ILE A 70 28.51 -23.06 14.34
N TYR A 71 27.47 -23.91 14.37
CA TYR A 71 27.52 -25.27 14.89
C TYR A 71 28.51 -26.15 14.11
N ARG A 72 28.51 -26.05 12.77
CA ARG A 72 29.43 -26.78 11.88
C ARG A 72 30.89 -26.32 11.96
N ASP A 73 31.19 -25.17 12.58
CA ASP A 73 32.56 -24.69 12.78
C ASP A 73 33.22 -25.39 13.98
N VAL A 74 33.53 -26.68 13.81
CA VAL A 74 34.08 -27.56 14.86
C VAL A 74 35.44 -27.06 15.37
N LYS A 75 36.25 -26.44 14.50
CA LYS A 75 37.58 -25.90 14.83
C LYS A 75 37.56 -24.83 15.93
N LYS A 76 36.40 -24.20 16.20
CA LYS A 76 36.24 -23.14 17.21
C LYS A 76 35.23 -23.51 18.30
N GLY A 77 34.96 -24.80 18.53
CA GLY A 77 33.96 -25.23 19.51
C GLY A 77 32.53 -24.85 19.10
N GLY A 78 32.14 -25.22 17.87
CA GLY A 78 30.89 -24.84 17.20
C GLY A 78 29.63 -24.96 18.05
N ARG A 79 29.39 -26.11 18.71
CA ARG A 79 28.22 -26.33 19.60
C ARG A 79 28.14 -25.29 20.72
N ARG A 80 29.23 -25.07 21.46
CA ARG A 80 29.28 -24.07 22.56
C ARG A 80 28.98 -22.65 22.04
N ARG A 81 29.55 -22.27 20.89
CA ARG A 81 29.34 -20.95 20.29
C ARG A 81 27.94 -20.78 19.73
N ALA A 82 27.36 -21.81 19.14
CA ALA A 82 25.99 -21.81 18.63
C ALA A 82 24.98 -21.67 19.79
N ASN A 83 25.19 -22.39 20.89
CA ASN A 83 24.35 -22.28 22.10
C ASN A 83 24.55 -20.93 22.81
N ALA A 84 25.76 -20.36 22.77
CA ALA A 84 25.99 -18.99 23.24
C ALA A 84 25.24 -17.95 22.37
N PHE A 85 25.20 -18.14 21.05
CA PHE A 85 24.45 -17.29 20.13
C PHE A 85 22.95 -17.32 20.43
N LEU A 86 22.34 -18.50 20.66
CA LEU A 86 20.93 -18.59 21.04
C LEU A 86 20.63 -17.86 22.35
N ARG A 87 21.42 -18.09 23.41
CA ARG A 87 21.20 -17.43 24.72
C ARG A 87 21.37 -15.92 24.65
N THR A 88 22.40 -15.43 23.96
CA THR A 88 22.75 -14.00 23.95
C THR A 88 21.95 -13.22 22.92
N THR A 89 21.86 -13.73 21.69
CA THR A 89 21.19 -13.03 20.60
C THR A 89 19.69 -13.26 20.66
N LEU A 90 19.24 -14.52 20.64
CA LEU A 90 17.81 -14.81 20.64
C LEU A 90 17.20 -14.54 22.02
N GLY A 91 17.72 -15.19 23.06
CA GLY A 91 17.20 -15.12 24.41
C GLY A 91 17.21 -13.72 25.02
N LYS A 92 18.40 -13.09 25.12
CA LYS A 92 18.53 -11.78 25.78
C LYS A 92 18.09 -10.60 24.93
N SER A 93 18.25 -10.66 23.61
CA SER A 93 18.05 -9.48 22.75
C SER A 93 16.78 -9.57 21.90
N VAL A 94 16.62 -10.61 21.09
CA VAL A 94 15.56 -10.69 20.07
C VAL A 94 14.19 -11.00 20.69
N LEU A 95 14.07 -12.03 21.53
CA LEU A 95 12.77 -12.46 22.07
C LEU A 95 12.06 -11.38 22.90
N PRO A 96 12.71 -10.66 23.83
CA PRO A 96 12.06 -9.58 24.57
C PRO A 96 11.51 -8.48 23.66
N ARG A 97 12.25 -8.15 22.59
CA ARG A 97 11.87 -7.16 21.59
C ARG A 97 10.72 -7.63 20.71
N LEU A 98 10.74 -8.90 20.31
CA LEU A 98 9.66 -9.50 19.55
C LEU A 98 8.37 -9.53 20.39
N ARG A 99 8.44 -9.96 21.65
CA ARG A 99 7.31 -9.94 22.60
C ARG A 99 6.75 -8.52 22.77
N LEU A 100 7.62 -7.54 22.97
CA LEU A 100 7.25 -6.12 23.05
C LEU A 100 6.46 -5.67 21.82
N VAL A 101 6.89 -6.05 20.61
CA VAL A 101 6.20 -5.71 19.37
C VAL A 101 4.90 -6.48 19.20
N THR A 102 4.91 -7.80 19.44
CA THR A 102 3.73 -8.67 19.28
C THR A 102 2.60 -8.24 20.22
N GLN A 103 2.92 -7.86 21.47
CA GLN A 103 1.94 -7.37 22.44
C GLN A 103 1.17 -6.15 21.93
N ARG A 104 1.81 -5.28 21.14
CA ARG A 104 1.14 -4.09 20.55
C ARG A 104 0.08 -4.44 19.49
N PHE A 105 0.14 -5.65 18.94
CA PHE A 105 -0.79 -6.12 17.93
C PHE A 105 -1.77 -7.17 18.44
N GLN A 106 -1.69 -7.55 19.72
CA GLN A 106 -2.66 -8.44 20.35
C GLN A 106 -4.04 -7.77 20.33
N THR A 107 -5.04 -8.52 19.89
CA THR A 107 -6.44 -8.12 19.96
C THR A 107 -6.91 -8.22 21.41
N GLN A 108 -7.40 -7.12 21.97
CA GLN A 108 -8.01 -7.10 23.30
C GLN A 108 -9.47 -7.52 23.17
N PHE A 109 -9.74 -8.78 23.48
CA PHE A 109 -11.09 -9.33 23.47
C PHE A 109 -11.86 -8.77 24.65
N HIS A 110 -12.89 -7.99 24.36
CA HIS A 110 -13.96 -7.72 25.32
C HIS A 110 -15.08 -8.65 24.89
N ALA A 111 -15.46 -9.61 25.74
CA ALA A 111 -16.55 -10.52 25.42
C ALA A 111 -17.85 -9.71 25.31
N ALA A 112 -18.19 -9.26 24.10
CA ALA A 112 -19.39 -8.50 23.80
C ALA A 112 -20.08 -9.07 22.57
N GLY A 113 -20.43 -10.36 22.63
CA GLY A 113 -21.23 -11.02 21.61
C GLY A 113 -21.80 -12.34 22.12
N VAL A 114 -23.05 -12.61 21.73
CA VAL A 114 -23.80 -13.84 22.06
C VAL A 114 -23.30 -15.06 21.24
N VAL A 115 -22.27 -14.87 20.41
CA VAL A 115 -21.67 -15.90 19.53
C VAL A 115 -20.15 -15.97 19.81
N PRO A 116 -19.54 -17.17 19.90
CA PRO A 116 -18.09 -17.27 20.07
C PRO A 116 -17.35 -16.62 18.90
N PHE A 117 -16.46 -15.68 19.22
CA PHE A 117 -15.63 -14.99 18.26
C PHE A 117 -14.68 -15.97 17.52
N PRO A 118 -14.84 -16.21 16.21
CA PRO A 118 -14.23 -17.37 15.55
C PRO A 118 -12.84 -17.10 14.95
N PHE A 119 -12.29 -15.89 15.12
CA PHE A 119 -11.09 -15.46 14.39
C PHE A 119 -9.80 -15.40 15.23
N ASN A 120 -9.80 -15.92 16.45
CA ASN A 120 -8.66 -15.84 17.37
C ASN A 120 -7.36 -16.36 16.74
N ASP A 121 -7.39 -17.60 16.25
CA ASP A 121 -6.20 -18.26 15.70
C ASP A 121 -5.73 -17.58 14.40
N ASP A 122 -6.68 -17.19 13.54
CA ASP A 122 -6.39 -16.48 12.29
C ASP A 122 -5.73 -15.12 12.54
N LEU A 123 -6.21 -14.37 13.54
CA LEU A 123 -5.66 -13.07 13.90
C LEU A 123 -4.32 -13.19 14.63
N ALA A 124 -4.13 -14.24 15.44
CA ALA A 124 -2.85 -14.53 16.07
C ALA A 124 -1.76 -14.85 15.03
N ARG A 125 -2.09 -15.64 14.01
CA ARG A 125 -1.18 -15.99 12.91
C ARG A 125 -1.19 -14.99 11.73
N LEU A 126 -1.87 -13.85 11.85
CA LEU A 126 -2.02 -12.86 10.78
C LEU A 126 -0.70 -12.52 10.01
N PRO A 127 0.49 -12.38 10.64
CA PRO A 127 1.75 -12.10 9.93
C PRO A 127 2.20 -13.20 8.96
N THR A 128 1.75 -14.43 9.17
CA THR A 128 2.14 -15.61 8.37
C THR A 128 1.21 -15.81 7.17
N LEU A 129 0.00 -15.26 7.21
CA LEU A 129 -1.00 -15.46 6.16
C LEU A 129 -0.53 -14.99 4.77
N GLY A 130 -0.74 -15.86 3.78
CA GLY A 130 -0.58 -15.57 2.37
C GLY A 130 -1.73 -14.73 1.78
N ARG A 131 -1.64 -14.43 0.48
CA ARG A 131 -2.65 -13.61 -0.22
C ARG A 131 -4.04 -14.26 -0.22
N ASP A 132 -4.11 -15.56 -0.50
CA ASP A 132 -5.38 -16.28 -0.61
C ASP A 132 -6.00 -16.56 0.75
N GLU A 133 -5.20 -16.95 1.75
CA GLU A 133 -5.67 -17.09 3.14
C GLU A 133 -6.24 -15.77 3.67
N LEU A 134 -5.57 -14.65 3.39
CA LEU A 134 -6.04 -13.33 3.79
C LEU A 134 -7.34 -12.94 3.09
N ARG A 135 -7.51 -13.28 1.81
CA ARG A 135 -8.77 -13.10 1.09
C ARG A 135 -9.87 -13.94 1.75
N ASN A 136 -9.62 -15.21 2.02
CA ASN A 136 -10.61 -16.10 2.63
C ASN A 136 -10.99 -15.64 4.04
N LEU A 137 -10.03 -15.18 4.85
CA LEU A 137 -10.31 -14.56 6.15
C LEU A 137 -11.19 -13.31 6.01
N ALA A 138 -10.88 -12.44 5.05
CA ALA A 138 -11.68 -11.23 4.82
C ALA A 138 -13.13 -11.54 4.43
N HIS A 139 -13.37 -12.58 3.63
CA HIS A 139 -14.72 -13.06 3.32
C HIS A 139 -15.43 -13.55 4.56
N ARG A 140 -14.82 -14.49 5.32
CA ARG A 140 -15.43 -15.02 6.55
C ARG A 140 -15.75 -13.93 7.57
N VAL A 141 -14.89 -12.92 7.70
CA VAL A 141 -15.15 -11.77 8.57
C VAL A 141 -16.34 -10.95 8.08
N ALA A 142 -16.46 -10.71 6.77
CA ALA A 142 -17.61 -10.00 6.22
C ALA A 142 -18.92 -10.78 6.42
N ASP A 143 -18.90 -12.10 6.19
CA ASP A 143 -20.05 -12.99 6.41
C ASP A 143 -20.46 -12.99 7.88
N PHE A 144 -19.49 -13.05 8.80
CA PHE A 144 -19.74 -12.91 10.24
C PHE A 144 -20.37 -11.56 10.59
N MET A 145 -19.91 -10.46 9.97
CA MET A 145 -20.49 -9.14 10.19
C MET A 145 -21.92 -9.03 9.66
N ALA A 146 -22.20 -9.61 8.49
CA ALA A 146 -23.56 -9.64 7.94
C ALA A 146 -24.50 -10.51 8.78
N ALA A 147 -24.04 -11.67 9.26
CA ALA A 147 -24.80 -12.52 10.17
C ALA A 147 -25.05 -11.83 11.52
N SER A 148 -24.04 -11.16 12.07
CA SER A 148 -24.17 -10.39 13.32
C SER A 148 -25.11 -9.20 13.16
N PHE A 149 -25.12 -8.56 11.99
CA PHE A 149 -26.09 -7.52 11.65
C PHE A 149 -27.52 -8.05 11.68
N ALA A 150 -27.79 -9.16 10.98
CA ALA A 150 -29.11 -9.77 10.94
C ALA A 150 -29.57 -10.22 12.34
N ASP A 151 -28.73 -10.97 13.05
CA ASP A 151 -29.02 -11.46 14.41
C ASP A 151 -29.29 -10.31 15.40
N TYR A 152 -28.51 -9.22 15.32
CA TYR A 152 -28.73 -8.06 16.19
C TYR A 152 -30.05 -7.36 15.88
N ILE A 153 -30.41 -7.22 14.60
CA ILE A 153 -31.69 -6.63 14.19
C ILE A 153 -32.85 -7.50 14.70
N ASP A 154 -32.85 -8.79 14.40
CA ASP A 154 -33.94 -9.71 14.73
C ASP A 154 -34.18 -9.80 16.26
N ARG A 155 -33.10 -9.77 17.05
CA ARG A 155 -33.22 -9.85 18.52
C ARG A 155 -33.58 -8.53 19.20
N THR A 156 -33.11 -7.42 18.66
CA THR A 156 -33.28 -6.10 19.31
C THR A 156 -34.54 -5.40 18.84
N PHE A 157 -34.99 -5.68 17.61
CA PHE A 157 -36.04 -4.93 16.93
C PHE A 157 -37.06 -5.89 16.29
N ALA A 158 -37.96 -6.44 17.11
CA ALA A 158 -38.98 -7.38 16.66
C ALA A 158 -40.05 -6.74 15.74
N GLU A 159 -40.39 -5.47 15.98
CA GLU A 159 -41.41 -4.75 15.22
C GLU A 159 -40.80 -3.93 14.06
N PRO A 160 -41.54 -3.68 12.96
CA PRO A 160 -41.13 -2.75 11.93
C PRO A 160 -40.84 -1.35 12.48
N ALA A 161 -40.05 -0.56 11.77
CA ALA A 161 -39.68 0.77 12.25
C ALA A 161 -40.81 1.79 12.09
N GLU A 162 -41.06 2.55 13.16
CA GLU A 162 -42.06 3.62 13.17
C GLU A 162 -41.46 4.94 12.65
N GLY A 163 -41.38 5.03 11.33
CA GLY A 163 -40.92 6.23 10.63
C GLY A 163 -39.42 6.51 10.77
N GLN A 164 -39.02 7.71 10.35
CA GLN A 164 -37.60 8.02 10.11
C GLN A 164 -36.77 8.18 11.39
N LYS A 165 -37.38 8.62 12.50
CA LYS A 165 -36.68 8.79 13.79
C LYS A 165 -36.32 7.44 14.41
N ASP A 166 -37.25 6.48 14.39
CA ASP A 166 -36.99 5.12 14.87
C ASP A 166 -35.92 4.44 14.01
N MET A 167 -36.03 4.53 12.68
CA MET A 167 -34.99 4.03 11.76
C MET A 167 -33.60 4.59 12.07
N ALA A 168 -33.48 5.90 12.32
CA ALA A 168 -32.20 6.50 12.68
C ALA A 168 -31.63 5.97 14.01
N ALA A 169 -32.50 5.73 15.01
CA ALA A 169 -32.10 5.16 16.29
C ALA A 169 -31.63 3.70 16.15
N ARG A 170 -32.35 2.90 15.35
CA ARG A 170 -31.96 1.52 15.00
C ARG A 170 -30.62 1.48 14.28
N THR A 171 -30.42 2.30 13.25
CA THR A 171 -29.14 2.42 12.53
C THR A 171 -27.99 2.77 13.47
N LEU A 172 -28.20 3.70 14.41
CA LEU A 172 -27.19 4.06 15.41
C LEU A 172 -26.82 2.87 16.32
N ALA A 173 -27.82 2.15 16.81
CA ALA A 173 -27.62 1.00 17.68
C ALA A 173 -26.88 -0.13 16.95
N THR A 174 -27.30 -0.45 15.72
CA THR A 174 -26.67 -1.49 14.91
C THR A 174 -25.25 -1.12 14.48
N TYR A 175 -25.02 0.14 14.08
CA TYR A 175 -23.66 0.62 13.79
C TYR A 175 -22.76 0.49 15.02
N ARG A 176 -23.24 0.85 16.22
CA ARG A 176 -22.48 0.71 17.46
C ARG A 176 -22.10 -0.75 17.73
N ASN A 177 -23.02 -1.69 17.52
CA ASN A 177 -22.77 -3.12 17.68
C ASN A 177 -21.65 -3.61 16.73
N LEU A 178 -21.81 -3.42 15.41
CA LEU A 178 -20.82 -3.87 14.42
C LEU A 178 -19.48 -3.12 14.55
N ALA A 179 -19.50 -1.87 15.01
CA ALA A 179 -18.29 -1.12 15.34
C ALA A 179 -17.53 -1.77 16.52
N GLY A 180 -18.25 -2.31 17.51
CA GLY A 180 -17.67 -3.11 18.60
C GLY A 180 -16.93 -4.34 18.07
N LEU A 181 -17.62 -5.17 17.30
CA LEU A 181 -17.05 -6.37 16.66
C LEU A 181 -15.84 -6.04 15.77
N SER A 182 -15.90 -4.92 15.03
CA SER A 182 -14.78 -4.49 14.18
C SER A 182 -13.52 -4.20 14.99
N ARG A 183 -13.70 -3.60 16.17
CA ARG A 183 -12.61 -3.30 17.09
C ARG A 183 -12.06 -4.56 17.76
N GLU A 184 -12.89 -5.56 18.04
CA GLU A 184 -12.44 -6.88 18.50
C GLU A 184 -11.55 -7.58 17.46
N ILE A 185 -11.87 -7.45 16.17
CA ILE A 185 -11.01 -7.90 15.05
C ILE A 185 -9.73 -7.05 14.95
N GLY A 186 -9.61 -5.96 15.71
CA GLY A 186 -8.44 -5.07 15.72
C GLY A 186 -8.43 -4.07 14.56
N THR A 187 -9.60 -3.71 14.02
CA THR A 187 -9.75 -2.70 12.95
C THR A 187 -10.61 -1.54 13.42
N GLU A 188 -10.18 -0.32 13.13
CA GLU A 188 -10.98 0.88 13.41
C GLU A 188 -12.19 0.94 12.44
N PRO A 189 -13.42 1.04 12.97
CA PRO A 189 -14.64 1.10 12.16
C PRO A 189 -14.65 2.29 11.20
N PRO A 190 -15.35 2.21 10.05
CA PRO A 190 -15.59 3.37 9.21
C PRO A 190 -16.27 4.48 10.01
N TYR A 191 -15.83 5.74 9.87
CA TYR A 191 -16.40 6.91 10.57
C TYR A 191 -16.30 6.92 12.10
N TRP A 192 -15.49 6.04 12.71
CA TRP A 192 -15.38 5.91 14.16
C TRP A 192 -15.06 7.23 14.89
N LEU A 193 -14.11 8.02 14.36
CA LEU A 193 -13.75 9.32 14.95
C LEU A 193 -14.91 10.35 14.96
N LEU A 194 -15.84 10.26 14.01
CA LEU A 194 -17.04 11.11 13.98
C LEU A 194 -18.08 10.59 14.97
N PHE A 195 -18.24 9.27 15.05
CA PHE A 195 -19.12 8.61 15.99
C PHE A 195 -18.76 8.95 17.44
N ILE A 196 -17.50 8.79 17.85
CA ILE A 196 -17.06 9.13 19.22
C ILE A 196 -17.21 10.62 19.56
N LYS A 197 -17.24 11.49 18.55
CA LYS A 197 -17.43 12.94 18.71
C LYS A 197 -18.90 13.35 18.69
N GLY A 198 -19.84 12.41 18.49
CA GLY A 198 -21.26 12.71 18.33
C GLY A 198 -21.58 13.52 17.07
N ARG A 199 -20.76 13.41 16.01
CA ARG A 199 -20.89 14.20 14.76
C ARG A 199 -21.15 13.33 13.53
N ILE A 200 -21.47 12.06 13.73
CA ILE A 200 -21.75 11.13 12.63
C ILE A 200 -23.20 11.32 12.15
N SER A 201 -23.41 11.35 10.83
CA SER A 201 -24.75 11.36 10.25
C SER A 201 -25.32 9.95 10.08
N VAL A 202 -26.64 9.83 9.94
CA VAL A 202 -27.32 8.54 9.66
C VAL A 202 -26.74 7.89 8.40
N ARG A 203 -26.60 8.67 7.33
CA ARG A 203 -26.02 8.22 6.06
C ARG A 203 -24.60 7.68 6.20
N GLN A 204 -23.76 8.32 7.04
CA GLN A 204 -22.41 7.82 7.32
C GLN A 204 -22.44 6.50 8.09
N MET A 205 -23.41 6.30 8.99
CA MET A 205 -23.58 5.03 9.69
C MET A 205 -24.01 3.92 8.72
N GLU A 206 -24.96 4.19 7.82
CA GLU A 206 -25.40 3.26 6.76
C GLU A 206 -24.23 2.86 5.85
N SER A 207 -23.48 3.83 5.32
CA SER A 207 -22.25 3.56 4.56
C SER A 207 -21.22 2.78 5.36
N GLY A 208 -21.11 3.06 6.67
CA GLY A 208 -20.22 2.34 7.56
C GLY A 208 -20.62 0.87 7.73
N LEU A 209 -21.91 0.59 7.87
CA LEU A 209 -22.47 -0.76 7.93
C LEU A 209 -22.18 -1.53 6.64
N LEU A 210 -22.45 -0.93 5.47
CA LEU A 210 -22.16 -1.52 4.16
C LEU A 210 -20.68 -1.89 4.01
N ARG A 211 -19.77 -1.03 4.49
CA ARG A 211 -18.33 -1.32 4.49
C ARG A 211 -17.95 -2.47 5.43
N MET A 212 -18.51 -2.51 6.64
CA MET A 212 -18.21 -3.57 7.62
C MET A 212 -18.74 -4.94 7.18
N MET A 213 -19.73 -4.98 6.30
CA MET A 213 -20.23 -6.23 5.68
C MET A 213 -19.54 -6.57 4.35
N ALA A 214 -18.61 -5.74 3.86
CA ALA A 214 -17.98 -5.93 2.56
C ALA A 214 -16.62 -6.66 2.65
N PRO A 215 -16.43 -7.80 1.96
CA PRO A 215 -15.17 -8.54 1.98
C PRO A 215 -13.95 -7.74 1.53
N GLU A 216 -14.08 -6.91 0.48
CA GLU A 216 -12.96 -6.14 -0.04
C GLU A 216 -12.49 -5.05 0.95
N TRP A 217 -13.41 -4.51 1.76
CA TRP A 217 -13.05 -3.57 2.82
C TRP A 217 -12.16 -4.26 3.88
N TRP A 218 -12.56 -5.45 4.33
CA TRP A 218 -11.77 -6.26 5.25
C TRP A 218 -10.42 -6.67 4.68
N ARG A 219 -10.38 -7.09 3.41
CA ARG A 219 -9.15 -7.50 2.73
C ARG A 219 -8.10 -6.40 2.78
N VAL A 220 -8.47 -5.16 2.47
CA VAL A 220 -7.54 -4.01 2.51
C VAL A 220 -7.05 -3.73 3.93
N ARG A 221 -7.93 -3.83 4.93
CA ARG A 221 -7.62 -3.57 6.35
C ARG A 221 -6.71 -4.64 6.95
N LEU A 222 -7.10 -5.91 6.81
CA LEU A 222 -6.32 -7.05 7.29
C LEU A 222 -4.97 -7.12 6.59
N LYS A 223 -4.90 -6.86 5.28
CA LYS A 223 -3.63 -6.74 4.55
C LYS A 223 -2.75 -5.66 5.15
N GLY A 224 -3.30 -4.47 5.36
CA GLY A 224 -2.56 -3.35 5.95
C GLY A 224 -2.01 -3.68 7.34
N ARG A 225 -2.78 -4.38 8.18
CA ARG A 225 -2.36 -4.81 9.51
C ARG A 225 -1.27 -5.88 9.45
N ARG A 226 -1.48 -6.95 8.67
CA ARG A 226 -0.48 -8.00 8.38
C ARG A 226 0.83 -7.38 7.93
N ASP A 227 0.75 -6.48 6.96
CA ASP A 227 1.91 -5.86 6.31
C ASP A 227 2.75 -5.03 7.28
N LEU A 228 2.11 -4.29 8.19
CA LEU A 228 2.78 -3.48 9.21
C LEU A 228 3.35 -4.34 10.33
N MET A 229 2.59 -5.33 10.79
CA MET A 229 3.01 -6.23 11.87
C MET A 229 4.25 -7.03 11.45
N ARG A 230 4.22 -7.61 10.24
CA ARG A 230 5.35 -8.37 9.68
C ARG A 230 6.62 -7.55 9.59
N GLU A 231 6.55 -6.32 9.08
CA GLU A 231 7.72 -5.44 8.99
C GLU A 231 8.19 -4.98 10.38
N HIS A 232 7.28 -4.70 11.31
CA HIS A 232 7.64 -4.30 12.66
C HIS A 232 8.37 -5.43 13.41
N MET A 233 7.91 -6.67 13.24
CA MET A 233 8.62 -7.85 13.76
C MET A 233 10.02 -7.99 13.14
N ALA A 234 10.16 -7.76 11.82
CA ALA A 234 11.46 -7.78 11.16
C ALA A 234 12.43 -6.72 11.73
N ILE A 235 11.94 -5.52 12.06
CA ILE A 235 12.72 -4.48 12.77
C ILE A 235 13.12 -4.99 14.16
N ALA A 236 12.17 -5.55 14.92
CA ALA A 236 12.40 -6.02 16.29
C ALA A 236 13.54 -7.04 16.38
N VAL A 237 13.59 -7.97 15.41
CA VAL A 237 14.58 -9.04 15.36
C VAL A 237 15.89 -8.62 14.64
N GLY A 238 16.01 -7.37 14.20
CA GLY A 238 17.23 -6.83 13.58
C GLY A 238 17.43 -7.24 12.11
N GLN A 239 16.37 -7.55 11.37
CA GLN A 239 16.47 -7.75 9.91
C GLN A 239 16.50 -6.43 9.13
N VAL A 240 16.17 -5.31 9.79
CA VAL A 240 16.26 -3.95 9.22
C VAL A 240 17.42 -3.21 9.87
N GLN A 241 18.56 -3.20 9.20
CA GLN A 241 19.80 -2.57 9.65
C GLN A 241 20.83 -2.55 8.52
N LYS A 242 21.87 -1.71 8.68
CA LYS A 242 22.99 -1.60 7.74
C LYS A 242 23.64 -2.95 7.38
N ALA A 243 23.82 -3.84 8.36
CA ALA A 243 24.47 -5.14 8.15
C ALA A 243 23.58 -6.22 7.52
N ALA A 244 22.28 -5.94 7.33
CA ALA A 244 21.31 -6.91 6.82
C ALA A 244 20.57 -6.35 5.59
N SER A 245 19.63 -5.45 5.83
CA SER A 245 18.82 -4.78 4.82
C SER A 245 18.47 -3.41 5.34
N SER A 246 19.06 -2.38 4.75
CA SER A 246 18.85 -1.00 5.19
C SER A 246 17.41 -0.56 4.93
N TYR A 247 16.84 0.24 5.82
CA TYR A 247 15.52 0.91 5.73
C TYR A 247 14.29 0.00 5.80
N VAL A 248 14.34 -1.17 5.16
CA VAL A 248 13.21 -2.10 5.03
C VAL A 248 13.72 -3.54 4.90
N SER A 249 12.95 -4.52 5.38
CA SER A 249 13.32 -5.93 5.30
C SER A 249 13.36 -6.43 3.84
N ARG A 250 14.21 -7.44 3.57
CA ARG A 250 14.30 -8.07 2.25
C ARG A 250 12.97 -8.65 1.77
N SER A 251 12.19 -9.22 2.69
CA SER A 251 10.84 -9.74 2.41
C SER A 251 9.93 -8.63 1.90
N THR A 252 9.90 -7.48 2.59
CA THR A 252 9.04 -6.35 2.18
C THR A 252 9.52 -5.72 0.88
N LEU A 253 10.83 -5.62 0.66
CA LEU A 253 11.38 -5.12 -0.61
C LEU A 253 10.97 -6.01 -1.79
N GLY A 254 11.04 -7.35 -1.63
CA GLY A 254 10.57 -8.31 -2.62
C GLY A 254 9.07 -8.19 -2.89
N GLU A 255 8.23 -8.13 -1.85
CA GLU A 255 6.78 -7.91 -1.99
C GLU A 255 6.45 -6.62 -2.75
N TRP A 256 7.19 -5.54 -2.49
CA TRP A 256 7.04 -4.27 -3.17
C TRP A 256 7.46 -4.34 -4.64
N ALA A 257 8.57 -4.99 -4.95
CA ALA A 257 9.05 -5.18 -6.31
C ALA A 257 8.06 -5.99 -7.15
N GLU A 258 7.53 -7.08 -6.59
CA GLU A 258 6.50 -7.90 -7.24
C GLU A 258 5.19 -7.13 -7.45
N GLN A 259 4.80 -6.27 -6.50
CA GLN A 259 3.64 -5.39 -6.70
C GLN A 259 3.88 -4.38 -7.84
N LYS A 260 5.08 -3.81 -7.95
CA LYS A 260 5.43 -2.90 -9.05
C LYS A 260 5.44 -3.62 -10.39
N LYS A 261 5.95 -4.86 -10.43
CA LYS A 261 5.92 -5.71 -11.63
C LYS A 261 4.48 -5.97 -12.09
N ARG A 262 3.60 -6.45 -11.20
CA ARG A 262 2.18 -6.68 -11.50
C ARG A 262 1.45 -5.44 -11.97
N ASN A 263 1.69 -4.29 -11.34
CA ASN A 263 1.08 -3.03 -11.78
C ASN A 263 1.53 -2.66 -13.20
N ARG A 264 2.80 -2.86 -13.53
CA ARG A 264 3.32 -2.59 -14.88
C ARG A 264 2.74 -3.53 -15.91
N GLU A 265 2.59 -4.81 -15.59
CA GLU A 265 1.92 -5.80 -16.44
C GLU A 265 0.46 -5.41 -16.69
N PHE A 266 -0.25 -4.97 -15.63
CA PHE A 266 -1.60 -4.44 -15.76
C PHE A 266 -1.65 -3.22 -16.70
N PHE A 267 -0.80 -2.21 -16.51
CA PHE A 267 -0.81 -1.03 -17.39
C PHE A 267 -0.49 -1.34 -18.85
N LYS A 268 0.26 -2.41 -19.12
CA LYS A 268 0.56 -2.85 -20.49
C LYS A 268 -0.58 -3.62 -21.15
N ALA A 269 -1.41 -4.28 -20.35
CA ALA A 269 -2.50 -5.13 -20.81
C ALA A 269 -3.82 -4.38 -21.06
N PHE A 270 -3.90 -3.10 -20.69
CA PHE A 270 -5.11 -2.29 -20.77
C PHE A 270 -4.86 -0.95 -21.47
N ASP A 271 -5.89 -0.46 -22.16
CA ASP A 271 -5.98 0.87 -22.74
C ASP A 271 -7.07 1.69 -22.00
N LEU A 272 -7.08 2.99 -22.23
CA LEU A 272 -8.16 3.90 -21.84
C LEU A 272 -8.97 4.24 -23.08
N GLU A 273 -10.27 3.95 -23.06
CA GLU A 273 -11.22 4.29 -24.11
C GLU A 273 -12.04 5.51 -23.72
N ASN A 274 -12.14 6.49 -24.62
CA ASN A 274 -13.04 7.62 -24.48
C ASN A 274 -14.48 7.13 -24.69
N GLU A 275 -15.36 7.33 -23.71
CA GLU A 275 -16.74 6.81 -23.76
C GLU A 275 -17.59 7.45 -24.87
N GLU A 276 -17.28 8.67 -25.29
CA GLU A 276 -18.04 9.39 -26.33
C GLU A 276 -17.50 9.12 -27.74
N THR A 277 -16.17 9.16 -27.91
CA THR A 277 -15.55 9.04 -29.25
C THR A 277 -15.10 7.62 -29.59
N GLY A 278 -14.98 6.73 -28.60
CA GLY A 278 -14.38 5.40 -28.76
C GLY A 278 -12.85 5.40 -28.95
N GLU A 279 -12.20 6.57 -28.90
CA GLU A 279 -10.75 6.68 -29.05
C GLU A 279 -10.03 5.94 -27.93
N ARG A 280 -8.99 5.16 -28.27
CA ARG A 280 -8.19 4.39 -27.30
C ARG A 280 -6.79 4.96 -27.17
N VAL A 281 -6.37 5.18 -25.94
CA VAL A 281 -4.99 5.56 -25.60
C VAL A 281 -4.36 4.54 -24.65
N SER A 282 -3.09 4.23 -24.87
CA SER A 282 -2.34 3.28 -24.06
C SER A 282 -2.29 3.71 -22.58
N MET A 283 -2.77 2.84 -21.68
CA MET A 283 -2.75 3.14 -20.24
C MET A 283 -1.32 3.27 -19.72
N ALA A 284 -0.39 2.47 -20.25
CA ALA A 284 1.03 2.55 -19.90
C ALA A 284 1.63 3.92 -20.22
N ASP A 285 1.33 4.47 -21.40
CA ASP A 285 1.89 5.75 -21.83
C ASP A 285 1.30 6.90 -21.01
N MET A 286 0.00 6.86 -20.71
CA MET A 286 -0.65 7.81 -19.83
C MET A 286 -0.07 7.79 -18.40
N VAL A 287 0.21 6.61 -17.86
CA VAL A 287 0.86 6.48 -16.55
C VAL A 287 2.30 7.02 -16.60
N ASN A 288 3.06 6.68 -17.64
CA ASN A 288 4.46 7.12 -17.81
C ASN A 288 4.60 8.62 -18.06
N GLY A 289 3.61 9.26 -18.71
CA GLY A 289 3.52 10.70 -18.92
C GLY A 289 3.00 11.47 -17.69
N SER A 290 2.62 10.78 -16.62
CA SER A 290 2.08 11.40 -15.41
C SER A 290 3.10 11.54 -14.28
N ASN A 291 2.71 12.21 -13.20
CA ASN A 291 3.49 12.29 -11.96
C ASN A 291 3.64 10.92 -11.23
N ALA A 292 3.07 9.84 -11.75
CA ALA A 292 3.40 8.48 -11.31
C ALA A 292 4.82 8.05 -11.75
N ASN A 293 5.34 8.66 -12.83
CA ASN A 293 6.72 8.51 -13.26
C ASN A 293 7.66 9.23 -12.28
N PRO A 294 8.61 8.51 -11.64
CA PRO A 294 9.58 9.09 -10.72
C PRO A 294 10.38 10.26 -11.32
N ALA A 295 10.75 10.20 -12.60
CA ALA A 295 11.52 11.25 -13.25
C ALA A 295 10.71 12.55 -13.39
N ILE A 296 9.45 12.46 -13.84
CA ILE A 296 8.54 13.62 -13.94
C ILE A 296 8.31 14.22 -12.56
N ARG A 297 8.09 13.36 -11.55
CA ARG A 297 7.90 13.79 -10.16
C ARG A 297 9.14 14.50 -9.60
N ARG A 298 10.34 14.01 -9.90
CA ARG A 298 11.60 14.66 -9.52
C ARG A 298 11.71 16.03 -10.20
N CYS A 299 11.51 16.11 -11.51
CA CYS A 299 11.56 17.38 -12.24
C CYS A 299 10.56 18.40 -11.68
N GLU A 300 9.31 18.00 -11.40
CA GLU A 300 8.32 18.90 -10.80
C GLU A 300 8.76 19.42 -9.42
N LEU A 301 9.32 18.56 -8.57
CA LEU A 301 9.85 18.99 -7.27
C LEU A 301 11.02 19.98 -7.43
N MET A 302 11.90 19.76 -8.40
CA MET A 302 13.02 20.66 -8.69
C MET A 302 12.54 22.03 -9.17
N VAL A 303 11.56 22.07 -10.09
CA VAL A 303 10.95 23.34 -10.57
C VAL A 303 10.35 24.12 -9.41
N ARG A 304 9.66 23.44 -8.49
CA ARG A 304 9.02 24.09 -7.34
C ARG A 304 10.03 24.65 -6.34
N MET A 305 11.11 23.91 -6.09
CA MET A 305 12.19 24.35 -5.21
C MET A 305 12.93 25.53 -5.80
N ARG A 306 13.21 25.48 -7.11
CA ARG A 306 13.85 26.57 -7.82
C ARG A 306 13.01 27.84 -7.74
N GLY A 307 11.71 27.75 -8.03
CA GLY A 307 10.82 28.92 -7.92
C GLY A 307 10.74 29.50 -6.51
N PHE A 308 10.80 28.68 -5.46
CA PHE A 308 10.88 29.19 -4.08
C PHE A 308 12.21 29.88 -3.78
N GLU A 309 13.32 29.40 -4.34
CA GLU A 309 14.62 30.05 -4.21
C GLU A 309 14.65 31.39 -4.95
N ASP A 310 14.08 31.46 -6.16
CA ASP A 310 14.01 32.70 -6.93
C ASP A 310 13.14 33.76 -6.21
N ILE A 311 11.96 33.37 -5.68
CA ILE A 311 11.13 34.25 -4.84
C ILE A 311 11.88 34.71 -3.59
N ALA A 312 12.63 33.79 -2.95
CA ALA A 312 13.37 34.12 -1.75
C ALA A 312 14.42 35.21 -2.03
N LYS A 313 15.17 35.09 -3.13
CA LYS A 313 16.16 36.09 -3.56
C LYS A 313 15.52 37.42 -3.88
N GLU A 314 14.45 37.42 -4.67
CA GLU A 314 13.75 38.65 -5.08
C GLU A 314 13.22 39.42 -3.87
N LYS A 315 12.61 38.73 -2.91
CA LYS A 315 11.99 39.35 -1.73
C LYS A 315 12.92 39.45 -0.51
N GLY A 316 14.21 39.15 -0.64
CA GLY A 316 15.20 39.28 0.43
C GLY A 316 15.06 38.28 1.59
N TYR A 317 14.48 37.11 1.35
CA TYR A 317 14.46 36.00 2.31
C TYR A 317 15.78 35.23 2.29
N VAL A 318 16.17 34.68 3.45
CA VAL A 318 17.35 33.83 3.60
C VAL A 318 16.95 32.38 3.79
N GLY A 319 17.69 31.46 3.18
CA GLY A 319 17.48 30.02 3.28
C GLY A 319 18.38 29.35 4.33
N GLU A 320 17.82 28.45 5.13
CA GLU A 320 18.59 27.58 6.03
C GLU A 320 18.09 26.14 5.95
N PHE A 321 19.04 25.20 5.93
CA PHE A 321 18.78 23.78 5.93
C PHE A 321 18.78 23.25 7.37
N TYR A 322 17.80 22.42 7.72
CA TYR A 322 17.64 21.84 9.05
C TYR A 322 17.52 20.33 8.97
N THR A 323 18.08 19.64 9.96
CA THR A 323 17.93 18.20 10.18
C THR A 323 17.36 17.98 11.57
N ILE A 324 16.27 17.23 11.67
CA ILE A 324 15.59 16.88 12.94
C ILE A 324 15.48 15.37 13.03
N THR A 325 16.07 14.79 14.08
CA THR A 325 16.07 13.35 14.33
C THR A 325 15.32 13.02 15.63
N ALA A 326 14.88 11.78 15.79
CA ALA A 326 14.22 11.31 17.00
C ALA A 326 15.22 10.94 18.12
N PRO A 327 14.76 10.84 19.39
CA PRO A 327 15.56 10.26 20.46
C PRO A 327 15.99 8.81 20.22
N SER A 328 17.03 8.39 20.93
CA SER A 328 17.62 7.06 20.77
C SER A 328 16.61 5.92 21.02
N LYS A 329 15.65 6.11 21.94
CA LYS A 329 14.57 5.13 22.20
C LYS A 329 13.68 4.80 21.01
N TYR A 330 13.69 5.60 19.95
CA TYR A 330 12.97 5.33 18.70
C TYR A 330 13.76 4.45 17.72
N HIS A 331 15.07 4.33 17.92
CA HIS A 331 15.95 3.56 17.05
C HIS A 331 16.08 2.13 17.52
N SER A 332 16.01 1.17 16.59
CA SER A 332 16.04 -0.24 16.93
C SER A 332 17.48 -0.76 17.08
N VAL A 333 18.41 -0.26 16.27
CA VAL A 333 19.81 -0.71 16.22
C VAL A 333 20.78 0.47 16.12
N HIS A 334 21.99 0.29 16.62
CA HIS A 334 23.08 1.25 16.42
C HIS A 334 23.68 1.13 15.01
N SER A 335 24.21 2.22 14.47
CA SER A 335 24.88 2.22 13.15
C SER A 335 26.14 1.37 13.11
N GLY A 336 26.83 1.22 14.24
CA GLY A 336 27.97 0.31 14.42
C GLY A 336 27.57 -1.16 14.63
N GLY A 337 26.27 -1.47 14.62
CA GLY A 337 25.74 -2.79 14.96
C GLY A 337 25.40 -2.93 16.45
N GLY A 338 24.53 -3.90 16.74
CA GLY A 338 23.98 -4.13 18.08
C GLY A 338 22.64 -3.42 18.29
N PHE A 339 21.83 -3.99 19.19
CA PHE A 339 20.52 -3.46 19.52
C PHE A 339 20.62 -2.28 20.48
N VAL A 340 19.76 -1.29 20.29
CA VAL A 340 19.57 -0.21 21.27
C VAL A 340 18.77 -0.74 22.45
N GLU A 341 19.34 -0.69 23.65
CA GLU A 341 18.77 -1.24 24.88
C GLU A 341 17.46 -0.53 25.28
N GLN A 342 17.45 0.80 25.19
CA GLN A 342 16.29 1.64 25.51
C GLN A 342 15.24 1.74 24.40
N TRP A 343 15.32 0.90 23.35
CA TRP A 343 14.32 0.93 22.27
C TRP A 343 12.93 0.61 22.83
N ASN A 344 11.99 1.54 22.65
CA ASN A 344 10.64 1.44 23.22
C ASN A 344 9.65 0.67 22.32
N GLY A 345 10.14 -0.05 21.31
CA GLY A 345 9.29 -0.75 20.36
C GLY A 345 8.59 0.16 19.36
N ALA A 346 9.03 1.42 19.17
CA ALA A 346 8.47 2.32 18.17
C ALA A 346 8.77 1.83 16.75
N ASN A 347 7.75 1.88 15.89
CA ASN A 347 7.91 1.68 14.45
C ASN A 347 8.04 3.03 13.71
N PRO A 348 8.40 3.03 12.42
CA PRO A 348 8.55 4.26 11.64
C PRO A 348 7.32 5.18 11.61
N ARG A 349 6.08 4.65 11.72
CA ARG A 349 4.89 5.50 11.83
C ARG A 349 4.81 6.21 13.17
N ASP A 350 5.19 5.55 14.25
CA ASP A 350 5.20 6.15 15.59
C ASP A 350 6.22 7.28 15.66
N THR A 351 7.42 7.06 15.11
CA THR A 351 8.46 8.09 15.01
C THR A 351 8.03 9.24 14.10
N GLN A 352 7.41 8.96 12.94
CA GLN A 352 6.88 10.01 12.07
C GLN A 352 5.79 10.83 12.78
N LYS A 353 4.91 10.19 13.56
CA LYS A 353 3.91 10.90 14.39
C LYS A 353 4.59 11.77 15.45
N TYR A 354 5.67 11.30 16.08
CA TYR A 354 6.48 12.10 16.99
C TYR A 354 7.03 13.36 16.30
N LEU A 355 7.70 13.22 15.15
CA LEU A 355 8.26 14.35 14.41
C LEU A 355 7.16 15.34 13.96
N CYS A 356 6.00 14.84 13.54
CA CYS A 356 4.84 15.66 13.26
C CYS A 356 4.37 16.47 14.50
N ARG A 357 4.39 15.89 15.70
CA ARG A 357 4.05 16.61 16.94
C ARG A 357 5.10 17.67 17.29
N VAL A 358 6.39 17.37 17.13
CA VAL A 358 7.48 18.34 17.29
C VAL A 358 7.27 19.53 16.37
N TRP A 359 7.03 19.26 15.09
CA TRP A 359 6.76 20.30 14.09
C TRP A 359 5.49 21.09 14.38
N ALA A 360 4.40 20.45 14.80
CA ALA A 360 3.16 21.14 15.16
C ALA A 360 3.39 22.14 16.31
N LYS A 361 4.13 21.73 17.36
CA LYS A 361 4.50 22.62 18.47
C LYS A 361 5.42 23.75 18.02
N ALA A 362 6.42 23.45 17.20
CA ALA A 362 7.33 24.45 16.65
C ALA A 362 6.60 25.47 15.78
N ARG A 363 5.76 25.02 14.84
CA ARG A 363 4.94 25.91 14.00
C ARG A 363 4.03 26.83 14.82
N ALA A 364 3.39 26.30 15.86
CA ALA A 364 2.54 27.12 16.73
C ALA A 364 3.36 28.22 17.44
N ALA A 365 4.60 27.93 17.84
CA ALA A 365 5.49 28.91 18.43
C ALA A 365 6.05 29.92 17.41
N ILE A 366 6.39 29.46 16.20
CA ILE A 366 6.80 30.31 15.07
C ILE A 366 5.69 31.33 14.76
N ALA A 367 4.44 30.87 14.65
CA ALA A 367 3.30 31.74 14.39
C ALA A 367 3.07 32.77 15.50
N ARG A 368 3.14 32.37 16.78
CA ARG A 368 3.04 33.30 17.91
C ARG A 368 4.16 34.33 17.97
N ALA A 369 5.32 34.00 17.39
CA ALA A 369 6.45 34.93 17.29
C ALA A 369 6.35 35.86 16.06
N GLY A 370 5.28 35.78 15.26
CA GLY A 370 5.13 36.57 14.04
C GLY A 370 6.05 36.16 12.89
N ILE A 371 6.74 35.02 13.01
CA ILE A 371 7.73 34.58 12.03
C ILE A 371 7.03 33.86 10.87
N SER A 372 7.32 34.31 9.66
CA SER A 372 6.81 33.67 8.45
C SER A 372 7.87 32.76 7.82
N VAL A 373 7.44 31.57 7.40
CA VAL A 373 8.31 30.57 6.76
C VAL A 373 7.61 29.88 5.59
N PHE A 374 8.37 29.63 4.53
CA PHE A 374 7.99 28.76 3.41
C PHE A 374 9.16 27.88 3.01
N GLY A 375 8.92 26.81 2.23
CA GLY A 375 9.98 25.88 1.85
C GLY A 375 9.51 24.43 1.70
N PHE A 376 10.37 23.49 2.06
CA PHE A 376 10.14 22.06 1.88
C PHE A 376 10.59 21.25 3.09
N ARG A 377 9.91 20.11 3.29
CA ARG A 377 10.30 19.05 4.21
C ARG A 377 10.37 17.72 3.46
N VAL A 378 11.48 17.03 3.67
CA VAL A 378 11.77 15.68 3.20
C VAL A 378 11.87 14.76 4.42
N VAL A 379 11.30 13.56 4.31
CA VAL A 379 11.45 12.49 5.31
C VAL A 379 12.30 11.40 4.70
N GLU A 380 13.37 11.04 5.39
CA GLU A 380 14.29 9.98 5.00
C GLU A 380 14.41 8.97 6.15
N PRO A 381 14.51 7.66 5.86
CA PRO A 381 14.79 6.67 6.87
C PRO A 381 16.30 6.61 7.19
N HIS A 382 16.63 6.42 8.46
CA HIS A 382 17.94 5.89 8.85
C HIS A 382 18.05 4.40 8.49
N HIS A 383 19.26 3.84 8.56
CA HIS A 383 19.54 2.44 8.21
C HIS A 383 18.65 1.41 8.93
N ASP A 384 18.08 1.76 10.09
CA ASP A 384 17.18 0.95 10.91
C ASP A 384 15.69 1.19 10.62
N GLY A 385 15.39 1.99 9.60
CA GLY A 385 14.05 2.39 9.18
C GLY A 385 13.48 3.60 9.94
N THR A 386 14.18 4.14 10.94
CA THR A 386 13.69 5.25 11.76
C THR A 386 13.69 6.56 10.95
N PRO A 387 12.55 7.24 10.78
CA PRO A 387 12.50 8.48 10.00
C PRO A 387 13.23 9.62 10.71
N HIS A 388 13.87 10.47 9.91
CA HIS A 388 14.35 11.81 10.26
C HIS A 388 13.90 12.82 9.20
N TRP A 389 13.91 14.10 9.56
CA TRP A 389 13.43 15.17 8.68
C TRP A 389 14.58 16.05 8.22
N HIS A 390 14.60 16.31 6.92
CA HIS A 390 15.37 17.37 6.31
C HIS A 390 14.43 18.49 5.88
N MET A 391 14.76 19.73 6.22
CA MET A 391 13.92 20.89 5.91
C MET A 391 14.74 22.00 5.31
N LEU A 392 14.28 22.51 4.18
CA LEU A 392 14.78 23.75 3.59
C LEU A 392 13.73 24.83 3.86
N LEU A 393 14.05 25.82 4.68
CA LEU A 393 13.12 26.90 5.04
C LEU A 393 13.70 28.26 4.65
N PHE A 394 12.84 29.11 4.11
CA PHE A 394 13.10 30.52 3.80
C PHE A 394 12.35 31.40 4.80
N THR A 395 13.04 32.41 5.34
CA THR A 395 12.50 33.37 6.31
C THR A 395 13.26 34.70 6.22
N LEU A 396 12.75 35.76 6.84
CA LEU A 396 13.44 37.05 6.84
C LEU A 396 14.76 36.94 7.62
N ALA A 397 15.80 37.68 7.19
CA ALA A 397 17.11 37.62 7.83
C ALA A 397 17.06 37.92 9.35
N ALA A 398 16.20 38.86 9.75
CA ALA A 398 15.98 39.21 11.16
C ALA A 398 15.39 38.05 11.99
N ASP A 399 14.57 37.20 11.37
CA ASP A 399 13.84 36.11 12.03
C ASP A 399 14.62 34.80 12.10
N LEU A 400 15.74 34.69 11.37
CA LEU A 400 16.50 33.45 11.27
C LEU A 400 16.96 32.92 12.64
N LYS A 401 17.51 33.80 13.48
CA LYS A 401 17.97 33.43 14.84
C LYS A 401 16.79 33.00 15.74
N PRO A 402 15.70 33.78 15.85
CA PRO A 402 14.47 33.34 16.53
C PRO A 402 13.93 31.99 16.05
N LEU A 403 13.81 31.79 14.73
CA LEU A 403 13.33 30.56 14.11
C LEU A 403 14.19 29.36 14.55
N ARG A 404 15.51 29.46 14.40
CA ARG A 404 16.46 28.43 14.80
C ARG A 404 16.32 28.06 16.27
N ARG A 405 16.19 29.07 17.16
CA ARG A 405 15.99 28.86 18.60
C ARG A 405 14.70 28.10 18.89
N ILE A 406 13.60 28.43 18.21
CA ILE A 406 12.32 27.74 18.36
C ILE A 406 12.44 26.28 17.90
N LEU A 407 12.99 26.04 16.71
CA LEU A 407 13.17 24.68 16.17
C LEU A 407 14.05 23.83 17.09
N HIS A 408 15.19 24.36 17.51
CA HIS A 408 16.10 23.68 18.44
C HIS A 408 15.41 23.34 19.76
N LYS A 409 14.67 24.28 20.35
CA LYS A 409 13.93 24.07 21.61
C LYS A 409 13.01 22.86 21.53
N TYR A 410 12.19 22.75 20.48
CA TYR A 410 11.22 21.66 20.37
C TYR A 410 11.86 20.34 19.91
N ALA A 411 12.86 20.37 19.03
CA ALA A 411 13.60 19.19 18.60
C ALA A 411 14.37 18.51 19.76
N CYS A 412 14.90 19.31 20.69
CA CYS A 412 15.71 18.85 21.82
C CYS A 412 14.93 18.73 23.14
N ALA A 413 13.61 18.90 23.14
CA ALA A 413 12.80 18.89 24.35
C ALA A 413 12.68 17.49 24.99
N GLU A 414 12.47 16.47 24.15
CA GLU A 414 12.29 15.08 24.60
C GLU A 414 13.64 14.36 24.75
N ASP A 415 13.81 13.69 25.91
CA ASP A 415 15.04 13.00 26.32
C ASP A 415 16.29 13.89 26.27
N LYS A 416 16.15 15.14 26.70
CA LYS A 416 17.25 16.14 26.73
C LYS A 416 18.48 15.63 27.49
N GLN A 417 18.29 14.72 28.45
CA GLN A 417 19.35 14.10 29.25
C GLN A 417 20.36 13.30 28.41
N GLU A 418 19.97 12.85 27.20
CA GLU A 418 20.86 12.17 26.23
C GLU A 418 21.82 13.14 25.53
N LEU A 419 21.50 14.44 25.53
CA LEU A 419 22.19 15.47 24.73
C LEU A 419 23.39 16.09 25.49
N ARG A 420 24.23 15.23 26.09
CA ARG A 420 25.38 15.63 26.92
C ARG A 420 26.57 16.11 26.10
N THR A 421 26.79 15.50 24.93
CA THR A 421 27.92 15.81 24.04
C THR A 421 27.51 16.70 22.88
N PHE A 422 28.47 17.42 22.30
CA PHE A 422 28.24 18.17 21.05
C PHE A 422 27.75 17.26 19.93
N LYS A 423 28.33 16.05 19.80
CA LYS A 423 27.91 15.05 18.80
C LYS A 423 26.45 14.66 18.98
N ALA A 424 25.99 14.42 20.20
CA ALA A 424 24.59 14.06 20.47
C ALA A 424 23.62 15.21 20.15
N ARG A 425 23.98 16.45 20.52
CA ARG A 425 23.20 17.65 20.18
C ARG A 425 23.09 17.85 18.66
N LYS A 426 24.22 17.75 17.96
CA LYS A 426 24.28 17.85 16.49
C LYS A 426 23.49 16.74 15.82
N ALA A 427 23.56 15.51 16.33
CA ALA A 427 22.78 14.39 15.80
C ALA A 427 21.27 14.58 15.99
N ARG A 428 20.83 15.26 17.06
CA ARG A 428 19.40 15.52 17.31
C ARG A 428 18.85 16.65 16.44
N PHE A 429 19.58 17.76 16.39
CA PHE A 429 19.22 18.94 15.63
C PHE A 429 20.47 19.57 15.03
N HIS A 430 20.49 19.68 13.71
CA HIS A 430 21.55 20.38 12.98
C HIS A 430 20.94 21.39 12.03
N PHE A 431 21.61 22.52 11.87
CA PHE A 431 21.27 23.51 10.85
C PHE A 431 22.53 23.84 10.06
N LYS A 432 22.34 24.21 8.79
CA LYS A 432 23.38 24.73 7.91
C LYS A 432 22.79 25.88 7.10
N THR A 433 23.32 27.07 7.33
CA THR A 433 22.99 28.26 6.54
C THR A 433 23.44 28.02 5.11
N ILE A 434 22.61 28.41 4.14
CA ILE A 434 22.92 28.21 2.72
C ILE A 434 23.95 29.25 2.31
N ASP A 435 25.01 28.78 1.68
CA ASP A 435 26.12 29.59 1.18
C ASP A 435 26.05 29.54 -0.35
N GLU A 436 25.58 30.63 -0.96
CA GLU A 436 25.36 30.72 -2.41
C GLU A 436 26.65 30.49 -3.21
N SER A 437 27.80 30.81 -2.64
CA SER A 437 29.11 30.58 -3.28
C SER A 437 29.47 29.10 -3.41
N LYS A 438 28.85 28.23 -2.59
CA LYS A 438 29.11 26.78 -2.56
C LYS A 438 28.00 25.95 -3.21
N GLY A 439 26.90 26.59 -3.58
CA GLY A 439 25.77 25.93 -4.23
C GLY A 439 24.43 26.56 -3.87
N SER A 440 23.47 26.43 -4.78
CA SER A 440 22.11 26.93 -4.60
C SER A 440 21.36 26.21 -3.48
N ALA A 441 20.35 26.87 -2.90
CA ALA A 441 19.45 26.25 -1.93
C ALA A 441 18.81 24.97 -2.50
N THR A 442 18.48 25.01 -3.79
CA THR A 442 18.00 23.87 -4.57
C THR A 442 19.00 22.72 -4.58
N GLY A 443 20.30 22.99 -4.74
CA GLY A 443 21.36 21.97 -4.72
C GLY A 443 21.45 21.21 -3.40
N TYR A 444 21.25 21.90 -2.26
CA TYR A 444 21.28 21.28 -0.93
C TYR A 444 20.20 20.21 -0.74
N ILE A 445 18.99 20.46 -1.24
CA ILE A 445 17.86 19.55 -1.11
C ILE A 445 17.76 18.54 -2.28
N ALA A 446 18.36 18.85 -3.44
CA ALA A 446 18.38 17.99 -4.62
C ALA A 446 18.95 16.60 -4.34
N LYS A 447 20.06 16.51 -3.59
CA LYS A 447 20.66 15.23 -3.14
C LYS A 447 19.60 14.35 -2.49
N TYR A 448 18.78 14.93 -1.61
CA TYR A 448 17.74 14.21 -0.87
C TYR A 448 16.56 13.82 -1.75
N ILE A 449 16.20 14.61 -2.76
CA ILE A 449 15.16 14.23 -3.72
C ILE A 449 15.60 13.04 -4.57
N SER A 450 16.79 13.11 -5.18
CA SER A 450 17.31 12.03 -6.03
C SER A 450 17.45 10.74 -5.22
N LYS A 451 18.01 10.82 -4.01
CA LYS A 451 18.10 9.71 -3.05
C LYS A 451 16.75 9.02 -2.76
N ASN A 452 15.67 9.80 -2.66
CA ASN A 452 14.38 9.30 -2.18
C ASN A 452 13.37 8.94 -3.30
N ILE A 453 13.68 9.23 -4.57
CA ILE A 453 12.74 9.03 -5.70
C ILE A 453 13.24 7.98 -6.71
N ASP A 454 14.35 8.23 -7.37
CA ASP A 454 14.78 7.44 -8.54
C ASP A 454 16.29 7.13 -8.58
N GLY A 455 17.09 7.72 -7.68
CA GLY A 455 18.55 7.59 -7.72
C GLY A 455 19.19 8.29 -8.93
N TYR A 456 18.49 9.25 -9.55
CA TYR A 456 18.96 9.89 -10.79
C TYR A 456 20.29 10.64 -10.60
N ALA A 457 21.18 10.49 -11.59
CA ALA A 457 22.53 11.07 -11.63
C ALA A 457 23.45 10.65 -10.46
N LEU A 458 23.16 9.50 -9.84
CA LEU A 458 23.92 8.93 -8.72
C LEU A 458 24.51 7.55 -9.06
N ASP A 459 24.69 7.26 -10.36
CA ASP A 459 25.26 6.00 -10.81
C ASP A 459 26.73 5.90 -10.36
N GLY A 460 27.06 4.84 -9.62
CA GLY A 460 28.39 4.59 -9.06
C GLY A 460 28.67 5.23 -7.70
N GLU A 461 27.80 6.12 -7.22
CA GLU A 461 27.91 6.70 -5.88
C GLU A 461 27.33 5.78 -4.79
N LYS A 462 27.97 5.81 -3.62
CA LYS A 462 27.57 5.02 -2.44
C LYS A 462 27.02 5.94 -1.36
N ASP A 463 26.01 5.45 -0.64
CA ASP A 463 25.49 6.17 0.51
C ASP A 463 26.48 6.16 1.69
N GLU A 464 26.65 7.30 2.37
CA GLU A 464 27.57 7.44 3.51
C GLU A 464 27.07 6.66 4.75
N GLU A 465 25.75 6.54 4.92
CA GLU A 465 25.14 5.87 6.07
C GLU A 465 25.15 4.35 5.87
N THR A 466 24.80 3.85 4.69
CA THR A 466 24.65 2.40 4.44
C THR A 466 25.80 1.76 3.65
N GLY A 467 26.49 2.52 2.80
CA GLY A 467 27.50 2.02 1.86
C GLY A 467 26.92 1.33 0.61
N GLU A 468 25.59 1.31 0.45
CA GLU A 468 24.90 0.72 -0.70
C GLU A 468 24.89 1.67 -1.91
N ASN A 469 24.69 1.11 -3.12
CA ASN A 469 24.51 1.89 -4.34
C ASN A 469 23.22 2.74 -4.27
N LEU A 470 23.31 4.02 -4.64
CA LEU A 470 22.21 4.98 -4.46
C LEU A 470 20.93 4.65 -5.26
N ARG A 471 21.00 3.84 -6.32
CA ARG A 471 19.82 3.40 -7.09
C ARG A 471 19.02 2.31 -6.37
N ASP A 472 19.70 1.34 -5.77
CA ASP A 472 19.04 0.28 -5.00
C ASP A 472 18.52 0.82 -3.66
N MET A 473 19.24 1.77 -3.09
CA MET A 473 18.81 2.59 -1.96
C MET A 473 17.47 3.28 -2.24
N ALA A 474 17.30 3.95 -3.39
CA ALA A 474 16.04 4.63 -3.75
C ALA A 474 14.83 3.68 -3.82
N LYS A 475 15.02 2.43 -4.26
CA LYS A 475 13.98 1.39 -4.25
C LYS A 475 13.61 1.00 -2.82
N ALA A 476 14.61 0.78 -1.95
CA ALA A 476 14.40 0.41 -0.55
C ALA A 476 13.66 1.53 0.21
N VAL A 477 14.06 2.79 -0.01
CA VAL A 477 13.39 3.97 0.57
C VAL A 477 11.95 4.11 0.05
N SER A 478 11.71 3.88 -1.25
CA SER A 478 10.36 3.88 -1.82
C SER A 478 9.48 2.76 -1.25
N ALA A 479 10.05 1.57 -1.03
CA ALA A 479 9.39 0.45 -0.40
C ALA A 479 9.05 0.74 1.07
N TRP A 480 10.00 1.30 1.81
CA TRP A 480 9.82 1.78 3.19
C TRP A 480 8.68 2.81 3.28
N ALA A 481 8.73 3.87 2.47
CA ALA A 481 7.72 4.92 2.49
C ALA A 481 6.32 4.38 2.15
N SER A 482 6.22 3.45 1.20
CA SER A 482 4.97 2.76 0.85
C SER A 482 4.45 1.88 2.00
N ARG A 483 5.30 1.01 2.55
CA ARG A 483 4.97 0.10 3.66
C ARG A 483 4.43 0.87 4.86
N TRP A 484 5.14 1.92 5.25
CA TRP A 484 4.78 2.73 6.40
C TRP A 484 3.81 3.88 6.07
N ARG A 485 3.38 4.03 4.81
CA ARG A 485 2.49 5.12 4.35
C ARG A 485 3.01 6.51 4.77
N ILE A 486 4.31 6.73 4.61
CA ILE A 486 4.98 7.99 4.98
C ILE A 486 5.04 8.90 3.76
N ARG A 487 4.47 10.10 3.89
CA ARG A 487 4.64 11.16 2.89
C ARG A 487 6.04 11.76 3.02
N GLN A 488 6.93 11.38 2.10
CA GLN A 488 8.32 11.84 2.06
C GLN A 488 8.41 13.35 1.81
N PHE A 489 7.74 13.89 0.79
CA PHE A 489 7.88 15.29 0.39
C PHE A 489 6.65 16.13 0.77
N GLN A 490 6.90 17.26 1.42
CA GLN A 490 5.87 18.23 1.81
C GLN A 490 6.37 19.65 1.57
N GLN A 491 5.63 20.41 0.76
CA GLN A 491 5.82 21.87 0.68
C GLN A 491 5.23 22.54 1.91
N ILE A 492 5.89 23.60 2.37
CA ILE A 492 5.51 24.46 3.48
C ILE A 492 5.26 25.85 2.89
N GLY A 493 4.06 26.40 3.10
CA GLY A 493 3.65 27.64 2.41
C GLY A 493 3.44 27.46 0.91
N GLY A 494 3.30 28.59 0.21
CA GLY A 494 3.18 28.74 -1.24
C GLY A 494 1.92 28.16 -1.88
N ALA A 495 1.87 28.26 -3.21
CA ALA A 495 0.70 27.91 -3.99
C ALA A 495 0.49 26.38 -4.12
N PRO A 496 -0.77 25.90 -4.25
CA PRO A 496 -1.07 24.47 -4.32
C PRO A 496 -0.66 23.83 -5.65
N VAL A 497 0.24 22.85 -5.61
CA VAL A 497 0.68 22.10 -6.81
C VAL A 497 -0.45 21.38 -7.56
N THR A 498 -1.54 21.03 -6.87
CA THR A 498 -2.68 20.39 -7.54
C THR A 498 -3.43 21.38 -8.43
N VAL A 499 -3.51 22.66 -8.06
CA VAL A 499 -4.09 23.70 -8.91
C VAL A 499 -3.19 23.95 -10.11
N TRP A 500 -1.88 24.04 -9.91
CA TRP A 500 -0.89 24.11 -10.99
C TRP A 500 -1.07 22.99 -12.03
N ARG A 501 -1.20 21.73 -11.57
CA ARG A 501 -1.41 20.58 -12.46
C ARG A 501 -2.73 20.65 -13.22
N GLU A 502 -3.78 21.15 -12.58
CA GLU A 502 -5.11 21.24 -13.19
C GLU A 502 -5.18 22.37 -14.22
N LEU A 503 -4.56 23.52 -13.95
CA LEU A 503 -4.46 24.64 -14.91
C LEU A 503 -3.73 24.23 -16.20
N ARG A 504 -2.67 23.42 -16.09
CA ARG A 504 -1.91 22.90 -17.23
C ARG A 504 -2.68 21.89 -18.11
N ARG A 505 -3.95 21.63 -17.80
CA ARG A 505 -4.88 20.93 -18.71
C ARG A 505 -5.56 21.88 -19.70
N LEU A 506 -5.60 23.18 -19.39
CA LEU A 506 -6.19 24.24 -20.21
C LEU A 506 -5.14 24.83 -21.16
N ARG A 507 -4.28 23.99 -21.74
CA ARG A 507 -3.14 24.48 -22.52
C ARG A 507 -3.58 25.29 -23.72
N GLY A 508 -2.95 26.43 -23.92
CA GLY A 508 -3.26 27.34 -25.03
C GLY A 508 -4.64 28.01 -24.93
N GLN A 509 -5.30 27.95 -23.78
CA GLN A 509 -6.55 28.67 -23.53
C GLN A 509 -6.28 30.00 -22.81
N GLN A 510 -7.22 30.93 -22.95
CA GLN A 510 -7.25 32.18 -22.21
C GLN A 510 -8.50 32.20 -21.32
N LEU A 511 -8.35 32.62 -20.07
CA LEU A 511 -9.46 32.74 -19.13
C LEU A 511 -10.03 34.16 -19.16
N ASP A 512 -11.36 34.27 -19.05
CA ASP A 512 -12.06 35.57 -19.08
C ASP A 512 -11.62 36.51 -17.95
N ASN A 513 -11.28 35.95 -16.79
CA ASN A 513 -10.82 36.76 -15.66
C ASN A 513 -9.30 37.00 -15.72
N PRO A 514 -8.83 38.26 -15.80
CA PRO A 514 -7.40 38.56 -15.94
C PRO A 514 -6.52 38.04 -14.80
N GLN A 515 -7.03 37.99 -13.56
CA GLN A 515 -6.25 37.46 -12.44
C GLN A 515 -6.10 35.95 -12.54
N MET A 516 -7.17 35.23 -12.89
CA MET A 516 -7.10 33.79 -13.13
C MET A 516 -6.23 33.46 -14.35
N ASP A 517 -6.34 34.25 -15.42
CA ASP A 517 -5.57 34.10 -16.64
C ASP A 517 -4.07 34.29 -16.38
N ALA A 518 -3.68 35.28 -15.57
CA ALA A 518 -2.30 35.46 -15.14
C ALA A 518 -1.75 34.22 -14.41
N VAL A 519 -2.57 33.56 -13.57
CA VAL A 519 -2.18 32.29 -12.91
C VAL A 519 -2.04 31.16 -13.93
N LEU A 520 -2.92 31.07 -14.93
CA LEU A 520 -2.83 30.08 -16.01
C LEU A 520 -1.57 30.31 -16.86
N ALA A 521 -1.34 31.55 -17.29
CA ALA A 521 -0.19 31.94 -18.10
C ALA A 521 1.14 31.61 -17.40
N ALA A 522 1.24 31.88 -16.09
CA ALA A 522 2.41 31.50 -15.30
C ALA A 522 2.60 29.97 -15.21
N ALA A 523 1.49 29.22 -15.12
CA ALA A 523 1.53 27.76 -14.98
C ALA A 523 1.82 27.01 -16.29
N ASP A 524 1.30 27.50 -17.42
CA ASP A 524 1.35 26.80 -18.71
C ASP A 524 2.36 27.39 -19.69
N VAL A 525 2.38 28.71 -19.85
CA VAL A 525 3.22 29.39 -20.87
C VAL A 525 4.63 29.59 -20.34
N ALA A 526 4.78 30.24 -19.19
CA ALA A 526 6.09 30.47 -18.59
C ALA A 526 6.69 29.19 -17.98
N VAL A 527 5.81 28.25 -17.57
CA VAL A 527 6.17 27.07 -16.77
C VAL A 527 7.06 27.47 -15.58
N ASP A 528 6.74 28.63 -14.98
CA ASP A 528 7.51 29.23 -13.91
C ASP A 528 6.75 29.16 -12.59
N TRP A 529 7.31 28.39 -11.65
CA TRP A 529 6.74 28.23 -10.33
C TRP A 529 6.80 29.50 -9.49
N ALA A 530 7.82 30.34 -9.69
CA ALA A 530 7.95 31.62 -8.99
C ALA A 530 6.79 32.54 -9.40
N ALA A 531 6.67 32.82 -10.70
CA ALA A 531 5.58 33.63 -11.26
C ALA A 531 4.20 33.10 -10.86
N TYR A 532 3.98 31.78 -10.90
CA TYR A 532 2.70 31.19 -10.48
C TYR A 532 2.40 31.37 -9.01
N THR A 533 3.41 31.21 -8.15
CA THR A 533 3.25 31.40 -6.71
C THR A 533 2.92 32.85 -6.41
N GLU A 534 3.59 33.81 -7.06
CA GLU A 534 3.28 35.23 -6.96
C GLU A 534 1.87 35.56 -7.47
N ALA A 535 1.48 35.04 -8.64
CA ALA A 535 0.15 35.25 -9.21
C ALA A 535 -0.98 34.68 -8.31
N GLN A 536 -0.69 33.65 -7.51
CA GLN A 536 -1.61 33.12 -6.52
C GLN A 536 -1.71 33.94 -5.22
N GLY A 537 -0.87 34.96 -5.05
CA GLY A 537 -0.79 35.81 -3.86
C GLY A 537 0.52 35.70 -3.06
N GLY A 538 1.52 35.00 -3.60
CA GLY A 538 2.87 34.88 -3.02
C GLY A 538 3.11 33.64 -2.16
N PRO A 539 4.35 33.46 -1.65
CA PRO A 539 4.78 32.27 -0.91
C PRO A 539 4.13 32.11 0.47
N LEU A 540 3.53 33.18 1.00
CA LEU A 540 2.92 33.22 2.33
C LEU A 540 1.39 33.40 2.27
N VAL A 541 0.79 33.34 1.08
CA VAL A 541 -0.64 33.55 0.89
C VAL A 541 -1.47 32.60 1.75
N ALA A 542 -2.52 33.14 2.40
CA ALA A 542 -3.46 32.31 3.12
C ALA A 542 -4.34 31.54 2.13
N ARG A 543 -4.81 30.35 2.53
CA ARG A 543 -5.63 29.50 1.65
C ARG A 543 -6.96 30.15 1.23
N ALA A 544 -7.47 31.07 2.05
CA ALA A 544 -8.68 31.83 1.75
C ALA A 544 -8.46 32.86 0.63
N ASP A 545 -7.23 33.37 0.50
CA ASP A 545 -6.90 34.50 -0.36
C ASP A 545 -6.31 34.09 -1.72
N LEU A 546 -6.17 32.78 -1.95
CA LEU A 546 -5.72 32.22 -3.22
C LEU A 546 -6.61 32.71 -4.37
N VAL A 547 -5.98 33.11 -5.49
CA VAL A 547 -6.68 33.56 -6.69
C VAL A 547 -7.42 32.41 -7.39
N VAL A 548 -6.82 31.21 -7.42
CA VAL A 548 -7.43 30.03 -8.07
C VAL A 548 -7.44 28.82 -7.13
N ARG A 549 -8.56 28.10 -7.07
CA ARG A 549 -8.74 26.84 -6.32
C ARG A 549 -9.35 25.75 -7.21
N LEU A 550 -9.27 24.51 -6.75
CA LEU A 550 -9.90 23.38 -7.43
C LEU A 550 -11.42 23.44 -7.25
N ALA A 551 -12.14 23.34 -8.37
CA ALA A 551 -13.57 23.07 -8.42
C ALA A 551 -13.78 21.55 -8.37
N TYR A 552 -14.83 21.12 -7.67
CA TYR A 552 -15.16 19.72 -7.47
C TYR A 552 -16.60 19.45 -7.82
N ASP A 553 -16.85 18.28 -8.42
CA ASP A 553 -18.18 17.69 -8.50
C ASP A 553 -18.35 16.63 -7.42
N ILE A 554 -19.56 16.56 -6.88
CA ILE A 554 -19.97 15.55 -5.92
C ILE A 554 -20.97 14.66 -6.61
N THR A 555 -20.59 13.40 -6.84
CA THR A 555 -21.56 12.37 -7.22
C THR A 555 -22.14 11.78 -5.95
N GLU A 556 -23.39 12.13 -5.67
CA GLU A 556 -24.11 11.57 -4.53
C GLU A 556 -24.22 10.06 -4.65
N GLN A 557 -23.91 9.34 -3.58
CA GLN A 557 -23.95 7.87 -3.53
C GLN A 557 -23.14 7.20 -4.64
N GLY A 558 -22.09 7.86 -5.14
CA GLY A 558 -21.34 7.45 -6.33
C GLY A 558 -20.45 6.23 -6.16
N ASN A 559 -20.50 5.52 -5.02
CA ASN A 559 -19.74 4.30 -4.79
C ASN A 559 -20.62 3.17 -4.23
N ALA A 560 -20.07 1.94 -4.22
CA ALA A 560 -20.74 0.73 -3.76
C ALA A 560 -21.18 0.73 -2.28
N TYR A 561 -20.86 1.78 -1.52
CA TYR A 561 -21.22 1.95 -0.12
C TYR A 561 -22.13 3.16 0.11
N ALA A 562 -22.74 3.69 -0.96
CA ALA A 562 -23.63 4.86 -0.96
C ALA A 562 -22.98 6.15 -0.41
N GLU A 563 -21.65 6.26 -0.47
CA GLU A 563 -20.94 7.46 -0.05
C GLU A 563 -20.85 8.48 -1.20
N ASP A 564 -20.82 9.75 -0.84
CA ASP A 564 -20.54 10.83 -1.81
C ASP A 564 -19.12 10.71 -2.35
N VAL A 565 -18.97 10.76 -3.67
CA VAL A 565 -17.68 10.71 -4.35
C VAL A 565 -17.35 12.09 -4.90
N GLN A 566 -16.36 12.74 -4.28
CA GLN A 566 -15.84 14.02 -4.74
C GLN A 566 -14.77 13.83 -5.82
N ARG A 567 -14.96 14.44 -6.99
CA ARG A 567 -14.00 14.42 -8.11
C ARG A 567 -13.61 15.84 -8.49
N VAL A 568 -12.33 16.04 -8.84
CA VAL A 568 -11.88 17.34 -9.38
C VAL A 568 -12.54 17.51 -10.74
N ALA A 569 -13.21 18.64 -10.94
CA ALA A 569 -13.90 18.97 -12.19
C ALA A 569 -13.20 20.11 -12.94
N GLY A 570 -12.49 20.96 -12.20
CA GLY A 570 -11.64 21.99 -12.78
C GLY A 570 -11.16 23.01 -11.78
N VAL A 571 -11.21 24.27 -12.15
CA VAL A 571 -10.71 25.38 -11.35
C VAL A 571 -11.74 26.51 -11.26
N TYR A 572 -11.67 27.30 -10.19
CA TYR A 572 -12.48 28.50 -10.02
C TYR A 572 -11.74 29.52 -9.15
N SER A 573 -12.18 30.76 -9.15
CA SER A 573 -11.71 31.78 -8.21
C SER A 573 -12.64 31.88 -7.00
N PRO A 574 -12.13 31.69 -5.76
CA PRO A 574 -12.95 31.87 -4.56
C PRO A 574 -13.42 33.32 -4.36
N ARG A 575 -12.78 34.30 -5.03
CA ARG A 575 -13.17 35.72 -4.98
C ARG A 575 -14.39 36.01 -5.85
N LEU A 576 -14.60 35.22 -6.90
CA LEU A 576 -15.69 35.38 -7.87
C LEU A 576 -16.79 34.33 -7.69
N GLY A 577 -16.53 33.29 -6.89
CA GLY A 577 -17.45 32.19 -6.67
C GLY A 577 -17.58 31.26 -7.88
N GLU A 578 -18.64 30.46 -7.88
CA GLU A 578 -18.85 29.40 -8.87
C GLU A 578 -19.06 29.93 -10.30
N ALA A 579 -19.45 31.19 -10.47
CA ALA A 579 -19.56 31.85 -11.78
C ALA A 579 -18.22 31.90 -12.55
N SER A 580 -17.09 31.78 -11.85
CA SER A 580 -15.75 31.74 -12.45
C SER A 580 -15.23 30.33 -12.73
N ARG A 581 -16.09 29.32 -12.62
CA ARG A 581 -15.70 27.92 -12.78
C ARG A 581 -15.32 27.62 -14.23
N VAL A 582 -14.15 27.01 -14.41
CA VAL A 582 -13.65 26.50 -15.68
C VAL A 582 -13.49 24.99 -15.57
N CYS A 583 -14.20 24.25 -16.41
CA CYS A 583 -14.12 22.79 -16.46
C CYS A 583 -12.86 22.34 -17.22
N THR A 584 -12.11 21.41 -16.64
CA THR A 584 -10.83 20.92 -17.19
C THR A 584 -10.89 19.44 -17.56
N ARG A 585 -12.00 18.76 -17.22
CA ARG A 585 -12.17 17.30 -17.36
C ARG A 585 -13.42 17.00 -18.17
N LEU A 586 -13.31 17.24 -19.47
CA LEU A 586 -14.40 17.10 -20.43
C LEU A 586 -14.61 15.65 -20.89
N VAL A 587 -13.64 14.77 -20.67
CA VAL A 587 -13.65 13.39 -21.20
C VAL A 587 -13.75 12.36 -20.07
N GLN A 588 -14.66 11.40 -20.23
CA GLN A 588 -14.74 10.21 -19.41
C GLN A 588 -13.96 9.07 -20.07
N TRP A 589 -13.07 8.45 -19.27
CA TRP A 589 -12.18 7.39 -19.74
C TRP A 589 -12.55 6.08 -19.04
N LYS A 590 -12.79 5.04 -19.84
CA LYS A 590 -13.04 3.68 -19.39
C LYS A 590 -11.80 2.82 -19.59
N VAL A 591 -11.45 2.02 -18.58
CA VAL A 591 -10.36 1.04 -18.71
C VAL A 591 -10.86 -0.16 -19.50
N VAL A 592 -10.23 -0.45 -20.64
CA VAL A 592 -10.57 -1.57 -21.53
C VAL A 592 -9.36 -2.45 -21.77
N PRO A 593 -9.50 -3.78 -21.96
CA PRO A 593 -8.38 -4.63 -22.36
C PRO A 593 -7.76 -4.13 -23.67
N LYS A 594 -6.43 -4.18 -23.76
CA LYS A 594 -5.72 -3.82 -24.98
C LYS A 594 -6.11 -4.76 -26.11
N LEU A 595 -6.35 -4.23 -27.31
CA LEU A 595 -6.63 -5.06 -28.48
C LEU A 595 -5.40 -5.91 -28.77
N ALA A 596 -5.60 -7.19 -29.07
CA ALA A 596 -4.53 -7.99 -29.65
C ALA A 596 -4.16 -7.31 -30.97
N GLU A 597 -2.91 -6.89 -31.12
CA GLU A 597 -2.40 -6.49 -32.43
C GLU A 597 -2.65 -7.67 -33.37
N ALA A 598 -3.47 -7.45 -34.41
CA ALA A 598 -3.57 -8.42 -35.49
C ALA A 598 -2.15 -8.57 -36.04
N SER A 599 -1.55 -9.72 -35.78
CA SER A 599 -0.16 -10.04 -36.13
C SER A 599 0.08 -9.71 -37.60
N ALA A 600 0.62 -8.52 -37.88
CA ALA A 600 1.15 -8.18 -39.18
C ALA A 600 2.42 -9.02 -39.35
N GLN A 601 2.29 -10.10 -40.13
CA GLN A 601 3.34 -10.89 -40.77
C GLN A 601 4.77 -10.69 -40.20
N ALA A 602 5.13 -11.52 -39.22
CA ALA A 602 6.52 -11.87 -38.98
C ALA A 602 6.64 -13.38 -39.08
N GLY A 603 7.35 -13.83 -40.11
CA GLY A 603 7.59 -15.22 -40.43
C GLY A 603 8.10 -16.00 -39.22
N VAL A 604 7.50 -17.17 -39.03
CA VAL A 604 7.92 -18.16 -38.07
C VAL A 604 9.33 -18.64 -38.47
N SER A 605 10.33 -18.40 -37.62
CA SER A 605 11.51 -19.26 -37.56
C SER A 605 11.57 -19.87 -36.16
N GLY A 606 11.49 -21.19 -36.12
CA GLY A 606 11.42 -21.98 -34.89
C GLY A 606 12.75 -22.01 -34.15
N GLY A 607 12.66 -22.10 -32.83
CA GLY A 607 13.79 -22.36 -31.95
C GLY A 607 13.37 -22.40 -30.48
N ASN A 608 13.56 -23.56 -29.85
CA ASN A 608 13.04 -23.94 -28.53
C ASN A 608 13.68 -23.19 -27.36
N ALA A 609 12.84 -22.60 -26.47
CA ALA A 609 12.95 -22.66 -25.00
C ALA A 609 12.04 -21.58 -24.34
N ALA A 610 10.78 -21.93 -24.05
CA ALA A 610 9.94 -21.19 -23.12
C ALA A 610 9.78 -22.00 -21.82
N PRO A 611 10.09 -21.44 -20.64
CA PRO A 611 9.92 -22.12 -19.36
C PRO A 611 8.43 -22.23 -19.02
N TRP A 612 8.03 -23.42 -18.58
CA TRP A 612 6.65 -23.81 -18.28
C TRP A 612 6.08 -22.99 -17.12
N SER A 613 4.96 -22.29 -17.36
CA SER A 613 4.04 -21.83 -16.31
C SER A 613 2.80 -22.72 -16.32
N SER A 614 2.44 -23.28 -15.15
CA SER A 614 1.30 -24.19 -14.96
C SER A 614 -0.05 -23.46 -14.91
N VAL A 615 -0.39 -22.73 -15.97
CA VAL A 615 -1.74 -22.17 -16.17
C VAL A 615 -2.12 -22.42 -17.61
N ASN A 616 -3.07 -23.34 -17.80
CA ASN A 616 -3.54 -23.82 -19.09
C ASN A 616 -4.34 -22.72 -19.79
N ASN A 617 -3.69 -21.95 -20.67
CA ASN A 617 -4.28 -20.83 -21.39
C ASN A 617 -4.61 -21.21 -22.83
N CYS A 618 -5.33 -22.33 -23.00
CA CYS A 618 -5.90 -22.73 -24.28
C CYS A 618 -7.40 -22.39 -24.27
N THR A 619 -7.81 -21.45 -25.13
CA THR A 619 -9.22 -21.28 -25.52
C THR A 619 -9.72 -22.64 -26.04
N PRO A 620 -10.78 -23.25 -25.45
CA PRO A 620 -11.26 -24.54 -25.92
C PRO A 620 -11.84 -24.40 -27.33
N GLY A 621 -11.49 -25.31 -28.23
CA GLY A 621 -12.07 -25.36 -29.57
C GLY A 621 -13.59 -25.57 -29.53
N PRO A 622 -14.31 -25.24 -30.63
CA PRO A 622 -15.78 -25.21 -30.67
C PRO A 622 -16.47 -26.46 -30.11
N GLY A 623 -15.95 -27.66 -30.40
CA GLY A 623 -16.50 -28.92 -29.89
C GLY A 623 -16.41 -29.09 -28.36
N ARG A 624 -15.34 -28.61 -27.71
CA ARG A 624 -15.22 -28.64 -26.24
C ARG A 624 -16.19 -27.68 -25.57
N GLN A 625 -16.49 -26.56 -26.23
CA GLN A 625 -17.46 -25.59 -25.73
C GLN A 625 -18.89 -26.15 -25.83
N LEU A 626 -19.22 -26.85 -26.93
CA LEU A 626 -20.51 -27.49 -27.11
C LEU A 626 -20.72 -28.67 -26.14
N SER A 627 -19.69 -29.52 -25.93
CA SER A 627 -19.70 -30.58 -24.91
C SER A 627 -20.01 -30.03 -23.51
N ALA A 628 -19.39 -28.91 -23.13
CA ALA A 628 -19.62 -28.28 -21.84
C ALA A 628 -21.04 -27.69 -21.71
N LEU A 629 -21.61 -27.17 -22.79
CA LEU A 629 -23.00 -26.66 -22.80
C LEU A 629 -24.02 -27.79 -22.71
N LEU A 630 -23.78 -28.91 -23.40
CA LEU A 630 -24.62 -30.12 -23.33
C LEU A 630 -24.62 -30.72 -21.93
N LYS A 631 -23.45 -30.85 -21.29
CA LYS A 631 -23.32 -31.33 -19.90
C LYS A 631 -24.08 -30.47 -18.91
N ARG A 632 -24.13 -29.15 -19.10
CA ARG A 632 -24.92 -28.25 -18.24
C ARG A 632 -26.43 -28.44 -18.39
N ARG A 633 -26.88 -29.00 -19.51
CA ARG A 633 -28.30 -29.31 -19.79
C ARG A 633 -28.65 -30.78 -19.55
N GLY A 634 -27.76 -31.54 -18.89
CA GLY A 634 -28.00 -32.92 -18.49
C GLY A 634 -27.62 -34.00 -19.50
N PHE A 635 -27.03 -33.64 -20.64
CA PHE A 635 -26.54 -34.59 -21.66
C PHE A 635 -25.10 -35.04 -21.38
N GLU A 636 -24.65 -36.13 -22.01
CA GLU A 636 -23.27 -36.63 -21.82
C GLU A 636 -22.21 -35.68 -22.40
N GLY A 637 -22.59 -34.87 -23.39
CA GLY A 637 -21.69 -34.02 -24.16
C GLY A 637 -20.70 -34.85 -24.98
N SER A 638 -21.13 -36.01 -25.50
CA SER A 638 -20.32 -36.91 -26.30
C SER A 638 -20.13 -36.40 -27.74
N ASP A 639 -19.08 -36.87 -28.42
CA ASP A 639 -18.84 -36.49 -29.82
C ASP A 639 -20.00 -36.89 -30.74
N ARG A 640 -20.75 -37.92 -30.38
CA ARG A 640 -21.95 -38.36 -31.13
C ARG A 640 -23.11 -37.36 -30.99
N GLU A 641 -23.36 -36.84 -29.80
CA GLU A 641 -24.39 -35.82 -29.56
C GLU A 641 -24.05 -34.49 -30.25
N ILE A 642 -22.76 -34.13 -30.24
CA ILE A 642 -22.24 -32.97 -30.97
C ILE A 642 -22.45 -33.15 -32.47
N ALA A 643 -22.10 -34.31 -33.02
CA ALA A 643 -22.27 -34.59 -34.45
C ALA A 643 -23.75 -34.56 -34.88
N ILE A 644 -24.68 -35.07 -34.06
CA ILE A 644 -26.13 -35.01 -34.34
C ILE A 644 -26.60 -33.55 -34.50
N LEU A 645 -26.11 -32.66 -33.63
CA LEU A 645 -26.45 -31.24 -33.67
C LEU A 645 -25.77 -30.50 -34.82
N GLU A 646 -24.51 -30.82 -35.12
CA GLU A 646 -23.77 -30.24 -36.26
C GLU A 646 -24.36 -30.68 -37.61
N TRP A 647 -24.97 -31.86 -37.69
CA TRP A 647 -25.71 -32.34 -38.87
C TRP A 647 -27.14 -31.76 -38.97
N GLY A 648 -27.52 -30.85 -38.07
CA GLY A 648 -28.80 -30.14 -38.10
C GLY A 648 -29.98 -30.95 -37.56
N SER A 649 -29.74 -32.09 -36.91
CA SER A 649 -30.75 -32.84 -36.17
C SER A 649 -30.92 -32.32 -34.74
N SER A 650 -31.91 -32.86 -34.02
CA SER A 650 -32.26 -32.42 -32.66
C SER A 650 -32.05 -33.49 -31.60
N LEU A 651 -31.66 -33.10 -30.38
CA LEU A 651 -31.63 -33.99 -29.21
C LEU A 651 -32.91 -33.81 -28.38
N VAL A 652 -33.56 -34.89 -27.96
CA VAL A 652 -34.78 -34.82 -27.15
C VAL A 652 -34.41 -34.61 -25.68
N ILE A 653 -35.03 -33.63 -25.02
CA ILE A 653 -34.81 -33.33 -23.59
C ILE A 653 -35.86 -34.06 -22.73
N HIS A 654 -37.15 -33.88 -23.09
CA HIS A 654 -38.34 -34.53 -22.54
C HIS A 654 -39.41 -34.59 -23.66
N ASP A 655 -40.44 -35.43 -23.54
CA ASP A 655 -41.34 -35.88 -24.63
C ASP A 655 -41.77 -34.82 -25.68
N ASP A 656 -41.90 -33.55 -25.27
CA ASP A 656 -42.39 -32.46 -26.11
C ASP A 656 -41.35 -31.33 -26.36
N ARG A 657 -40.10 -31.47 -25.90
CA ARG A 657 -39.01 -30.46 -26.03
C ARG A 657 -37.73 -31.03 -26.62
N ARG A 658 -37.19 -30.30 -27.61
CA ARG A 658 -36.01 -30.69 -28.39
C ARG A 658 -34.94 -29.60 -28.41
N LEU A 659 -33.68 -30.00 -28.42
CA LEU A 659 -32.50 -29.14 -28.49
C LEU A 659 -31.98 -29.14 -29.93
N ILE A 660 -31.76 -27.98 -30.53
CA ILE A 660 -31.17 -27.82 -31.87
C ILE A 660 -30.01 -26.84 -31.85
N LEU A 661 -29.09 -26.96 -32.82
CA LEU A 661 -27.97 -26.04 -33.01
C LEU A 661 -28.24 -25.12 -34.19
N ARG A 662 -28.43 -23.82 -33.94
CA ARG A 662 -28.59 -22.79 -34.97
C ARG A 662 -27.50 -21.74 -34.83
N GLN A 663 -26.79 -21.45 -35.94
CA GLN A 663 -25.70 -20.45 -35.98
C GLN A 663 -24.68 -20.60 -34.84
N GLY A 664 -24.35 -21.83 -34.46
CA GLY A 664 -23.39 -22.14 -33.39
C GLY A 664 -23.93 -21.97 -31.96
N ARG A 665 -25.25 -21.80 -31.77
CA ARG A 665 -25.91 -21.70 -30.45
C ARG A 665 -26.97 -22.78 -30.26
N LEU A 666 -27.04 -23.32 -29.04
CA LEU A 666 -28.00 -24.34 -28.65
C LEU A 666 -29.34 -23.71 -28.22
N GLU A 667 -30.37 -23.95 -29.02
CA GLU A 667 -31.74 -23.47 -28.81
C GLU A 667 -32.66 -24.65 -28.42
N GLU A 668 -33.63 -24.39 -27.55
CA GLU A 668 -34.64 -25.36 -27.14
C GLU A 668 -35.97 -25.01 -27.82
N VAL A 669 -36.61 -26.00 -28.45
CA VAL A 669 -37.84 -25.87 -29.23
C VAL A 669 -38.84 -26.87 -28.69
N GLY A 670 -40.02 -26.41 -28.27
CA GLY A 670 -41.12 -27.24 -27.81
C GLY A 670 -42.37 -27.11 -28.69
N SER A 671 -43.33 -28.01 -28.53
CA SER A 671 -44.67 -27.87 -29.13
C SER A 671 -45.37 -26.64 -28.55
N GLN A 672 -45.86 -25.76 -29.43
CA GLN A 672 -46.69 -24.62 -29.04
C GLN A 672 -48.15 -25.09 -28.89
N PRO A 673 -48.75 -25.02 -27.69
CA PRO A 673 -50.13 -25.51 -27.46
C PRO A 673 -51.21 -24.67 -28.14
N GLU A 674 -50.85 -23.54 -28.75
CA GLU A 674 -51.77 -22.58 -29.38
C GLU A 674 -52.33 -23.01 -30.76
N HIS A 675 -52.06 -24.26 -31.17
CA HIS A 675 -52.59 -24.87 -32.40
C HIS A 675 -53.35 -26.21 -32.19
N GLU A 676 -53.58 -26.64 -30.94
CA GLU A 676 -54.47 -27.77 -30.65
C GLU A 676 -55.88 -27.25 -30.34
N LEU A 677 -56.84 -27.53 -31.22
CA LEU A 677 -58.26 -27.29 -30.98
C LEU A 677 -58.96 -28.58 -30.48
N TRP A 678 -59.98 -28.39 -29.62
CA TRP A 678 -61.08 -29.30 -29.19
C TRP A 678 -60.86 -30.17 -27.93
N PRO A 679 -61.92 -30.67 -27.25
CA PRO A 679 -63.35 -30.29 -27.23
C PRO A 679 -63.96 -30.24 -25.81
N GLY A 680 -64.57 -29.13 -25.42
CA GLY A 680 -65.63 -29.19 -24.41
C GLY A 680 -65.86 -27.94 -23.57
N TRP A 681 -67.06 -27.36 -23.75
CA TRP A 681 -67.90 -26.73 -22.72
C TRP A 681 -67.34 -25.45 -22.08
N ASN A 682 -67.79 -24.24 -22.45
CA ASN A 682 -69.14 -23.64 -22.27
C ASN A 682 -69.73 -23.85 -20.88
N GLY A 683 -69.80 -22.76 -20.10
CA GLY A 683 -70.45 -22.66 -18.80
C GLY A 683 -69.90 -21.51 -17.99
#